data_AF-A0A135LY08-F1
#
_entry.id   AF-A0A135LY08-F1
#
_cell.length_a   1.000
_cell.length_b   1.000
_cell.length_c   1.000
_cell.angle_alpha   90.00
_cell.angle_beta   90.00
_cell.angle_gamma   90.00
#
_symmetry.space_group_name_H-M   'P 1'
#
loop_
_entity.id
_entity.type
_entity.pdbx_description
1 polymer ?
#
loop_
_entity_poly.entity_id
_entity_poly.type
_entity_poly.pdbx_seq_one_letter_code
_entity_poly.pdbx_strand_id
1 'polypeptide(L)'
;MSEKGTATAPVNPEADLAHITEDEESEIPSTFAVKSKVHGCLQVLGAFFIFFNVWGLNLAFGTFQSFYALTYIPSSTSSDIAWIGTTQSWLLIVGGLLSGPLFDLGYNQSMIIVGSILGVLGMMMLSLAHQYYAMFLSQGICLGLGFGLLYVPAIALVSRSFTTRRAVALGISSSGAPVGGIIYTIMFNQLISKVGFPWTVRLMGFVMLALFIAAAFMLLGPERHSVKVKPTQRRSLIDVRAFKDLPFWSFAIGNFFLYLGYITPFYYIPTYAETKLGTSPSMGSNVLMISQASSVIGRVVLTLFAHYFGSMIAWIVCGVLSGVLCICWISADTLVRFILFAAFYGGISGALIPLPPSVFTHVCPDPKSLGTWLGMAQSLSSFATLIGPPIAGVLASIGSNGSADLNYLGIQLFSGIVMCFGPLVPFTPALRPTSQTIPGRTIILEKLSPKHADDLFALTGGLESSREALWDYMFEGPYSDAETFKASIESKSTSTDPFFYAIIDKRDSLPTLGKAIGYLSLMRMTPDHLSIEIGNVMYSAALQRTTAATEAIYLLIQHSFHDLGYRRLEWKCNALNEPSRRAALRLGFSFEGVFRQHLIVKGRNRDTAWFSILRDEWDASLKAAMEKWLDARNFGEDGGQIKSLQDLRAELS
;
A
#
# COMPACT_ATOMS: atom_id res chain seq x y z
N MET A 1 5.34 -59.52 -46.64
CA MET A 1 6.26 -58.88 -45.68
C MET A 1 5.99 -57.40 -45.68
N SER A 2 5.73 -56.87 -44.49
CA SER A 2 5.24 -55.54 -44.16
C SER A 2 6.39 -54.58 -43.95
N GLU A 3 6.29 -53.34 -44.47
CA GLU A 3 6.75 -52.05 -43.89
C GLU A 3 6.51 -50.96 -44.95
N LYS A 4 5.35 -50.29 -44.96
CA LYS A 4 5.02 -49.03 -44.28
C LYS A 4 6.08 -47.92 -44.46
N GLY A 5 5.88 -47.13 -45.51
CA GLY A 5 6.30 -45.73 -45.54
C GLY A 5 5.29 -44.86 -44.79
N THR A 6 5.79 -43.88 -44.06
CA THR A 6 4.97 -42.81 -43.47
C THR A 6 5.68 -41.48 -43.70
N ALA A 7 5.01 -40.63 -44.47
CA ALA A 7 5.28 -39.22 -44.64
C ALA A 7 5.06 -38.49 -43.30
N THR A 8 5.97 -37.58 -42.96
CA THR A 8 5.83 -36.65 -41.84
C THR A 8 4.93 -35.48 -42.25
N ALA A 9 3.80 -35.33 -41.56
CA ALA A 9 2.87 -34.21 -41.67
C ALA A 9 3.44 -32.95 -41.00
N PRO A 10 2.97 -31.73 -41.37
CA PRO A 10 3.45 -30.49 -40.77
C PRO A 10 2.93 -30.34 -39.33
N VAL A 11 3.85 -30.04 -38.41
CA VAL A 11 3.54 -29.73 -37.01
C VAL A 11 2.88 -28.36 -36.94
N ASN A 12 1.63 -28.33 -36.45
CA ASN A 12 0.86 -27.12 -36.19
C ASN A 12 1.21 -26.60 -34.78
N PRO A 13 1.83 -25.41 -34.60
CA PRO A 13 2.27 -24.92 -33.29
C PRO A 13 1.14 -24.51 -32.34
N GLU A 14 -0.12 -24.48 -32.81
CA GLU A 14 -1.27 -24.07 -31.99
C GLU A 14 -1.99 -25.24 -31.27
N ALA A 15 -1.57 -26.49 -31.51
CA ALA A 15 -2.19 -27.66 -30.85
C ALA A 15 -1.48 -28.11 -29.56
N ASP A 16 -0.20 -27.77 -29.36
CA ASP A 16 0.58 -28.14 -28.16
C ASP A 16 0.55 -27.07 -27.05
N LEU A 17 -0.15 -25.95 -27.26
CA LEU A 17 -0.36 -24.91 -26.24
C LEU A 17 -1.71 -25.03 -25.49
N ALA A 18 -2.53 -26.02 -25.84
CA ALA A 18 -3.79 -26.31 -25.15
C ALA A 18 -3.71 -27.45 -24.14
N HIS A 19 -2.56 -28.13 -24.01
CA HIS A 19 -2.40 -29.31 -23.14
C HIS A 19 -1.56 -29.07 -21.86
N ILE A 20 -1.40 -27.81 -21.42
CA ILE A 20 -0.74 -27.48 -20.14
C ILE A 20 -1.71 -26.83 -19.12
N THR A 21 -3.01 -26.80 -19.39
CA THR A 21 -4.02 -26.24 -18.45
C THR A 21 -5.13 -27.19 -18.02
N GLU A 22 -5.04 -28.48 -18.30
CA GLU A 22 -5.98 -29.48 -17.78
C GLU A 22 -5.22 -30.73 -17.37
N ASP A 23 -4.79 -30.81 -16.11
CA ASP A 23 -4.64 -32.05 -15.32
C ASP A 23 -4.11 -31.72 -13.91
N GLU A 24 -5.03 -31.30 -13.03
CA GLU A 24 -5.21 -31.81 -11.66
C GLU A 24 -6.39 -31.07 -10.99
N GLU A 25 -7.52 -30.90 -11.69
CA GLU A 25 -8.81 -30.83 -11.01
C GLU A 25 -9.17 -32.26 -10.59
N SER A 26 -8.73 -32.65 -9.39
CA SER A 26 -9.36 -33.78 -8.73
C SER A 26 -10.85 -33.43 -8.61
N GLU A 27 -11.73 -34.18 -9.28
CA GLU A 27 -13.17 -34.10 -9.09
C GLU A 27 -13.48 -34.31 -7.60
N ILE A 28 -13.63 -33.21 -6.86
CA ILE A 28 -14.15 -33.23 -5.50
C ILE A 28 -15.63 -33.60 -5.64
N PRO A 29 -16.11 -34.73 -5.07
CA PRO A 29 -17.52 -35.10 -5.19
C PRO A 29 -18.38 -33.94 -4.69
N SER A 30 -19.50 -33.65 -5.35
CA SER A 30 -20.36 -32.47 -5.08
C SER A 30 -20.77 -32.30 -3.60
N THR A 31 -20.80 -33.37 -2.82
CA THR A 31 -21.01 -33.37 -1.36
C THR A 31 -19.82 -32.84 -0.55
N PHE A 32 -18.59 -32.98 -1.03
CA PHE A 32 -17.36 -32.45 -0.42
C PHE A 32 -17.17 -30.95 -0.69
N ALA A 33 -17.56 -30.45 -1.87
CA ALA A 33 -17.55 -29.02 -2.17
C ALA A 33 -18.51 -28.22 -1.25
N VAL A 34 -19.65 -28.82 -0.87
CA VAL A 34 -20.61 -28.25 0.10
C VAL A 34 -20.05 -28.28 1.53
N LYS A 35 -19.39 -29.38 1.95
CA LYS A 35 -18.76 -29.47 3.29
C LYS A 35 -17.61 -28.47 3.48
N SER A 36 -16.83 -28.21 2.42
CA SER A 36 -15.76 -27.20 2.43
C SER A 36 -16.29 -25.77 2.64
N LYS A 37 -17.43 -25.42 2.01
CA LYS A 37 -18.07 -24.10 2.17
C LYS A 37 -18.64 -23.88 3.57
N VAL A 38 -19.31 -24.88 4.15
CA VAL A 38 -19.89 -24.77 5.52
C VAL A 38 -18.78 -24.62 6.55
N HIS A 39 -17.70 -25.39 6.44
CA HIS A 39 -16.55 -25.27 7.33
C HIS A 39 -15.89 -23.88 7.23
N GLY A 40 -15.68 -23.36 6.02
CA GLY A 40 -15.16 -22.01 5.83
C GLY A 40 -16.06 -20.94 6.46
N CYS A 41 -17.39 -21.04 6.30
CA CYS A 41 -18.34 -20.13 6.95
C CYS A 41 -18.29 -20.22 8.50
N LEU A 42 -18.15 -21.42 9.05
CA LEU A 42 -17.98 -21.62 10.49
C LEU A 42 -16.68 -20.97 10.99
N GLN A 43 -15.57 -21.09 10.25
CA GLN A 43 -14.33 -20.43 10.61
C GLN A 43 -14.44 -18.90 10.59
N VAL A 44 -15.18 -18.33 9.62
CA VAL A 44 -15.46 -16.88 9.60
C VAL A 44 -16.22 -16.47 10.85
N LEU A 45 -17.24 -17.23 11.25
CA LEU A 45 -18.02 -16.96 12.46
C LEU A 45 -17.18 -17.14 13.74
N GLY A 46 -16.30 -18.15 13.78
CA GLY A 46 -15.38 -18.35 14.89
C GLY A 46 -14.40 -17.19 15.03
N ALA A 47 -13.81 -16.72 13.93
CA ALA A 47 -12.96 -15.54 13.92
C ALA A 47 -13.74 -14.27 14.29
N PHE A 48 -15.00 -14.15 13.85
CA PHE A 48 -15.88 -13.05 14.25
C PHE A 48 -16.02 -12.96 15.78
N PHE A 49 -16.21 -14.09 16.47
CA PHE A 49 -16.26 -14.12 17.93
C PHE A 49 -14.92 -13.79 18.60
N ILE A 50 -13.79 -14.18 18.01
CA ILE A 50 -12.48 -13.72 18.48
C ILE A 50 -12.37 -12.19 18.34
N PHE A 51 -12.67 -11.63 17.17
CA PHE A 51 -12.64 -10.18 16.94
C PHE A 51 -13.59 -9.41 17.84
N PHE A 52 -14.79 -9.95 18.09
CA PHE A 52 -15.78 -9.42 19.01
C PHE A 52 -15.19 -9.23 20.41
N ASN A 53 -14.51 -10.23 20.94
CA ASN A 53 -13.90 -10.14 22.27
C ASN A 53 -12.65 -9.27 22.28
N VAL A 54 -11.71 -9.57 21.39
CA VAL A 54 -10.35 -9.02 21.39
C VAL A 54 -10.35 -7.53 21.05
N TRP A 55 -10.96 -7.15 19.92
CA TRP A 55 -11.01 -5.76 19.49
C TRP A 55 -12.25 -5.04 19.99
N GLY A 56 -13.37 -5.74 20.21
CA GLY A 56 -14.58 -5.11 20.74
C GLY A 56 -14.39 -4.58 22.15
N LEU A 57 -13.71 -5.30 23.04
CA LEU A 57 -13.41 -4.77 24.37
C LEU A 57 -12.49 -3.54 24.32
N ASN A 58 -11.52 -3.51 23.41
CA ASN A 58 -10.67 -2.33 23.20
C ASN A 58 -11.48 -1.12 22.72
N LEU A 59 -12.47 -1.32 21.84
CA LEU A 59 -13.34 -0.26 21.34
C LEU A 59 -14.35 0.22 22.41
N ALA A 60 -14.72 -0.65 23.34
CA ALA A 60 -15.54 -0.28 24.50
C ALA A 60 -14.76 0.47 25.59
N PHE A 61 -13.42 0.59 25.47
CA PHE A 61 -12.59 1.17 26.53
C PHE A 61 -12.93 2.64 26.84
N GLY A 62 -13.47 3.42 25.90
CA GLY A 62 -13.93 4.78 26.18
C GLY A 62 -14.96 4.85 27.32
N THR A 63 -15.81 3.83 27.47
CA THR A 63 -16.75 3.73 28.60
C THR A 63 -16.02 3.47 29.92
N PHE A 64 -15.01 2.59 29.91
CA PHE A 64 -14.14 2.35 31.07
C PHE A 64 -13.33 3.59 31.44
N GLN A 65 -12.76 4.28 30.46
CA GLN A 65 -12.02 5.53 30.62
C GLN A 65 -12.87 6.57 31.36
N SER A 66 -14.10 6.82 30.90
CA SER A 66 -15.02 7.76 31.54
C SER A 66 -15.34 7.33 32.98
N PHE A 67 -15.72 6.07 33.19
CA PHE A 67 -16.07 5.55 34.51
C PHE A 67 -14.90 5.59 35.51
N TYR A 68 -13.70 5.20 35.08
CA TYR A 68 -12.51 5.25 35.90
C TYR A 68 -12.15 6.70 36.26
N ALA A 69 -12.18 7.61 35.30
CA ALA A 69 -11.81 9.01 35.50
C ALA A 69 -12.81 9.77 36.38
N LEU A 70 -14.11 9.48 36.23
CA LEU A 70 -15.17 10.25 36.88
C LEU A 70 -15.72 9.63 38.17
N THR A 71 -15.62 8.30 38.34
CA THR A 71 -16.32 7.60 39.44
C THR A 71 -15.42 6.68 40.25
N TYR A 72 -14.62 5.83 39.60
CA TYR A 72 -13.99 4.71 40.30
C TYR A 72 -12.59 5.02 40.87
N ILE A 73 -11.75 5.74 40.11
CA ILE A 73 -10.39 6.15 40.53
C ILE A 73 -10.13 7.63 40.16
N PRO A 74 -10.92 8.58 40.70
CA PRO A 74 -10.85 9.99 40.31
C PRO A 74 -9.52 10.68 40.68
N SER A 75 -8.70 10.06 41.52
CA SER A 75 -7.35 10.54 41.88
C SER A 75 -6.32 10.32 40.77
N SER A 76 -6.58 9.43 39.81
CA SER A 76 -5.68 9.17 38.68
C SER A 76 -5.96 10.13 37.53
N THR A 77 -4.91 10.55 36.81
CA THR A 77 -5.08 11.46 35.67
C THR A 77 -5.71 10.72 34.48
N SER A 78 -6.35 11.47 33.57
CA SER A 78 -6.87 10.91 32.31
C SER A 78 -5.79 10.21 31.46
N SER A 79 -4.53 10.69 31.55
CA SER A 79 -3.38 10.05 30.90
C SER A 79 -3.04 8.71 31.55
N ASP A 80 -2.98 8.64 32.88
CA ASP A 80 -2.69 7.39 33.59
C ASP A 80 -3.72 6.31 33.26
N ILE A 81 -5.00 6.67 33.25
CA ILE A 81 -6.08 5.72 32.92
C ILE A 81 -5.97 5.25 31.46
N ALA A 82 -5.63 6.15 30.54
CA ALA A 82 -5.47 5.80 29.13
C ALA A 82 -4.38 4.74 28.91
N TRP A 83 -3.31 4.72 29.72
CA TRP A 83 -2.26 3.70 29.65
C TRP A 83 -2.77 2.27 29.86
N ILE A 84 -3.86 2.07 30.61
CA ILE A 84 -4.45 0.74 30.81
C ILE A 84 -4.93 0.18 29.46
N GLY A 85 -5.77 0.94 28.75
CA GLY A 85 -6.36 0.52 27.48
C GLY A 85 -5.35 0.49 26.34
N THR A 86 -4.42 1.46 26.29
CA THR A 86 -3.41 1.47 25.23
C THR A 86 -2.36 0.39 25.39
N THR A 87 -2.02 0.00 26.61
CA THR A 87 -1.15 -1.17 26.87
C THR A 87 -1.84 -2.47 26.42
N GLN A 88 -3.14 -2.61 26.67
CA GLN A 88 -3.94 -3.73 26.17
C GLN A 88 -3.90 -3.81 24.63
N SER A 89 -4.13 -2.68 23.95
CA SER A 89 -4.08 -2.58 22.48
C SER A 89 -2.67 -2.84 21.92
N TRP A 90 -1.63 -2.32 22.58
CA TRP A 90 -0.24 -2.51 22.18
C TRP A 90 0.18 -3.98 22.26
N LEU A 91 -0.09 -4.65 23.39
CA LEU A 91 0.22 -6.07 23.57
C LEU A 91 -0.56 -6.98 22.64
N LEU A 92 -1.79 -6.61 22.27
CA LEU A 92 -2.56 -7.29 21.22
C LEU A 92 -1.82 -7.27 19.88
N ILE A 93 -1.31 -6.11 19.46
CA ILE A 93 -0.64 -5.95 18.16
C ILE A 93 0.77 -6.57 18.18
N VAL A 94 1.57 -6.28 19.21
CA VAL A 94 2.93 -6.84 19.38
C VAL A 94 2.89 -8.35 19.61
N GLY A 95 1.93 -8.82 20.41
CA GLY A 95 1.68 -10.25 20.59
C GLY A 95 1.34 -10.94 19.27
N GLY A 96 0.74 -10.22 18.32
CA GLY A 96 0.56 -10.65 16.93
C GLY A 96 1.87 -10.98 16.20
N LEU A 97 2.91 -10.17 16.36
CA LEU A 97 4.24 -10.45 15.77
C LEU A 97 4.86 -11.72 16.36
N LEU A 98 4.78 -11.87 17.68
CA LEU A 98 5.36 -13.01 18.40
C LEU A 98 4.58 -14.31 18.17
N SER A 99 3.27 -14.21 17.96
CA SER A 99 2.36 -15.34 17.72
C SER A 99 2.46 -15.89 16.30
N GLY A 100 2.93 -15.09 15.32
CA GLY A 100 3.15 -15.53 13.93
C GLY A 100 3.98 -16.82 13.81
N PRO A 101 5.23 -16.85 14.29
CA PRO A 101 6.04 -18.07 14.25
C PRO A 101 5.44 -19.25 15.01
N LEU A 102 4.74 -19.01 16.13
CA LEU A 102 4.07 -20.08 16.89
C LEU A 102 2.95 -20.73 16.05
N PHE A 103 2.20 -19.91 15.32
CA PHE A 103 1.17 -20.40 14.41
C PHE A 103 1.76 -21.19 13.24
N ASP A 104 2.87 -20.70 12.66
CA ASP A 104 3.57 -21.38 11.57
C ASP A 104 4.20 -22.72 12.00
N LEU A 105 4.56 -22.86 13.27
CA LEU A 105 5.00 -24.12 13.90
C LEU A 105 3.84 -25.10 14.19
N GLY A 106 2.59 -24.69 13.97
CA GLY A 106 1.42 -25.53 14.17
C GLY A 106 0.81 -25.48 15.58
N TYR A 107 1.22 -24.54 16.44
CA TYR A 107 0.67 -24.40 17.80
C TYR A 107 -0.70 -23.70 17.86
N ASN A 108 -1.48 -23.70 16.78
CA ASN A 108 -2.75 -22.97 16.67
C ASN A 108 -3.76 -23.30 17.80
N GLN A 109 -3.91 -24.58 18.17
CA GLN A 109 -4.79 -25.03 19.25
C GLN A 109 -4.34 -24.48 20.60
N SER A 110 -3.05 -24.62 20.92
CA SER A 110 -2.48 -24.13 22.18
C SER A 110 -2.62 -22.61 22.29
N MET A 111 -2.42 -21.88 21.21
CA MET A 111 -2.59 -20.42 21.18
C MET A 111 -4.04 -20.01 21.47
N ILE A 112 -5.02 -20.67 20.84
CA ILE A 112 -6.44 -20.38 21.07
C ILE A 112 -6.84 -20.68 22.51
N ILE A 113 -6.41 -21.82 23.06
CA ILE A 113 -6.76 -22.21 24.44
C ILE A 113 -6.11 -21.27 25.46
N VAL A 114 -4.78 -21.08 25.38
CA VAL A 114 -4.04 -20.25 26.34
C VAL A 114 -4.48 -18.78 26.25
N GLY A 115 -4.65 -18.24 25.04
CA GLY A 115 -5.13 -16.88 24.83
C GLY A 115 -6.53 -16.66 25.40
N SER A 116 -7.44 -17.64 25.25
CA SER A 116 -8.80 -17.57 25.80
C SER A 116 -8.81 -17.61 27.32
N ILE A 117 -7.98 -18.49 27.93
CA ILE A 117 -7.84 -18.59 29.39
C ILE A 117 -7.28 -17.28 29.95
N LEU A 118 -6.21 -16.74 29.38
CA LEU A 118 -5.62 -15.47 29.82
C LEU A 118 -6.60 -14.31 29.67
N GLY A 119 -7.36 -14.25 28.57
CA GLY A 119 -8.43 -13.28 28.39
C GLY A 119 -9.46 -13.35 29.53
N VAL A 120 -10.05 -14.52 29.75
CA VAL A 120 -11.10 -14.68 30.79
C VAL A 120 -10.54 -14.42 32.18
N LEU A 121 -9.33 -14.90 32.47
CA LEU A 121 -8.64 -14.63 33.72
C LEU A 121 -8.44 -13.12 33.93
N GLY A 122 -8.00 -12.38 32.91
CA GLY A 122 -7.83 -10.93 32.97
C GLY A 122 -9.13 -10.21 33.39
N MET A 123 -10.26 -10.55 32.76
CA MET A 123 -11.57 -9.99 33.14
C MET A 123 -12.00 -10.39 34.55
N MET A 124 -11.80 -11.64 34.94
CA MET A 124 -12.17 -12.11 36.28
C MET A 124 -11.31 -11.45 37.36
N MET A 125 -10.02 -11.26 37.11
CA MET A 125 -9.11 -10.55 38.03
C MET A 125 -9.41 -9.05 38.09
N LEU A 126 -9.81 -8.43 36.97
CA LEU A 126 -10.26 -7.03 36.95
C LEU A 126 -11.45 -6.79 37.88
N SER A 127 -12.34 -7.79 38.04
CA SER A 127 -13.47 -7.68 38.97
C SER A 127 -13.08 -7.50 40.44
N LEU A 128 -11.83 -7.81 40.81
CA LEU A 128 -11.28 -7.68 42.16
C LEU A 128 -10.42 -6.42 42.32
N ALA A 129 -10.23 -5.65 41.25
CA ALA A 129 -9.34 -4.50 41.25
C ALA A 129 -10.01 -3.25 41.85
N HIS A 130 -9.36 -2.67 42.86
CA HIS A 130 -9.77 -1.40 43.49
C HIS A 130 -8.72 -0.30 43.36
N GLN A 131 -7.54 -0.63 42.82
CA GLN A 131 -6.42 0.29 42.64
C GLN A 131 -5.95 0.28 41.19
N TYR A 132 -5.37 1.40 40.76
CA TYR A 132 -4.83 1.59 39.41
C TYR A 132 -3.93 0.42 38.95
N TYR A 133 -2.96 0.02 39.78
CA TYR A 133 -2.01 -1.05 39.42
C TYR A 133 -2.68 -2.40 39.19
N ALA A 134 -3.71 -2.73 39.97
CA ALA A 134 -4.45 -3.98 39.81
C ALA A 134 -5.27 -3.97 38.51
N MET A 135 -5.82 -2.82 38.11
CA MET A 135 -6.50 -2.66 36.81
C MET A 135 -5.51 -2.74 35.66
N PHE A 136 -4.35 -2.08 35.79
CA PHE A 136 -3.30 -2.10 34.77
C PHE A 136 -2.77 -3.52 34.51
N LEU A 137 -2.53 -4.29 35.58
CA LEU A 137 -2.05 -5.67 35.46
C LEU A 137 -3.10 -6.61 34.86
N SER A 138 -4.36 -6.49 35.28
CA SER A 138 -5.44 -7.37 34.83
C SER A 138 -5.94 -7.00 33.42
N GLN A 139 -6.30 -5.75 33.19
CA GLN A 139 -6.88 -5.26 31.95
C GLN A 139 -5.82 -4.90 30.90
N GLY A 140 -4.74 -4.22 31.30
CA GLY A 140 -3.67 -3.85 30.38
C GLY A 140 -2.84 -5.07 29.96
N ILE A 141 -2.18 -5.72 30.93
CA ILE A 141 -1.19 -6.75 30.66
C ILE A 141 -1.84 -8.11 30.38
N CYS A 142 -2.64 -8.64 31.31
CA CYS A 142 -3.16 -10.01 31.21
C CYS A 142 -4.08 -10.19 29.99
N LEU A 143 -5.06 -9.28 29.79
CA LEU A 143 -5.88 -9.30 28.58
C LEU A 143 -5.05 -9.06 27.32
N GLY A 144 -4.15 -8.08 27.32
CA GLY A 144 -3.32 -7.76 26.17
C GLY A 144 -2.51 -8.96 25.67
N LEU A 145 -1.86 -9.69 26.58
CA LEU A 145 -1.12 -10.92 26.26
C LEU A 145 -2.04 -12.02 25.74
N GLY A 146 -3.19 -12.24 26.40
CA GLY A 146 -4.18 -13.23 25.96
C GLY A 146 -4.70 -12.95 24.56
N PHE A 147 -5.06 -11.69 24.30
CA PHE A 147 -5.57 -11.21 23.02
C PHE A 147 -4.53 -11.28 21.89
N GLY A 148 -3.26 -10.98 22.20
CA GLY A 148 -2.16 -11.10 21.23
C GLY A 148 -1.97 -12.54 20.71
N LEU A 149 -2.20 -13.55 21.55
CA LEU A 149 -2.15 -14.97 21.14
C LEU A 149 -3.33 -15.39 20.26
N LEU A 150 -4.49 -14.74 20.41
CA LEU A 150 -5.72 -15.07 19.67
C LEU A 150 -5.80 -14.40 18.29
N TYR A 151 -5.13 -13.25 18.12
CA TYR A 151 -5.27 -12.40 16.95
C TYR A 151 -4.82 -13.09 15.64
N VAL A 152 -3.61 -13.66 15.63
CA VAL A 152 -3.06 -14.32 14.43
C VAL A 152 -3.84 -15.57 14.02
N PRO A 153 -4.15 -16.53 14.93
CA PRO A 153 -4.94 -17.70 14.56
C PRO A 153 -6.30 -17.35 13.93
N ALA A 154 -6.98 -16.32 14.44
CA ALA A 154 -8.28 -15.89 13.90
C ALA A 154 -8.19 -15.41 12.44
N ILE A 155 -7.13 -14.67 12.08
CA ILE A 155 -6.92 -14.19 10.71
C ILE A 155 -6.41 -15.32 9.80
N ALA A 156 -5.47 -16.11 10.29
CA ALA A 156 -4.75 -17.07 9.48
C ALA A 156 -5.60 -18.30 9.13
N LEU A 157 -6.45 -18.79 10.03
CA LEU A 157 -7.37 -19.89 9.75
C LEU A 157 -8.40 -19.49 8.68
N VAL A 158 -9.06 -18.34 8.85
CA VAL A 158 -10.00 -17.82 7.83
C VAL A 158 -9.32 -17.62 6.48
N SER A 159 -8.10 -17.07 6.49
CA SER A 159 -7.33 -16.88 5.25
C SER A 159 -7.00 -18.18 4.52
N ARG A 160 -6.90 -19.31 5.23
CA ARG A 160 -6.65 -20.63 4.61
C ARG A 160 -7.91 -21.22 3.99
N SER A 161 -9.09 -20.95 4.52
CA SER A 161 -10.35 -21.49 3.98
C SER A 161 -10.87 -20.78 2.73
N PHE A 162 -10.35 -19.60 2.38
CA PHE A 162 -10.84 -18.84 1.22
C PHE A 162 -9.69 -18.37 0.32
N THR A 163 -9.74 -18.74 -0.96
CA THR A 163 -8.80 -18.29 -1.99
C THR A 163 -9.35 -17.10 -2.78
N THR A 164 -10.55 -17.21 -3.35
CA THR A 164 -11.13 -16.21 -4.26
C THR A 164 -11.80 -15.03 -3.55
N ARG A 165 -12.35 -15.23 -2.34
CA ARG A 165 -13.10 -14.20 -1.57
C ARG A 165 -12.47 -13.89 -0.20
N ARG A 166 -11.15 -14.03 -0.09
CA ARG A 166 -10.40 -13.87 1.17
C ARG A 166 -10.63 -12.52 1.85
N ALA A 167 -10.59 -11.42 1.09
CA ALA A 167 -10.79 -10.07 1.63
C ALA A 167 -12.19 -9.87 2.24
N VAL A 168 -13.22 -10.42 1.58
CA VAL A 168 -14.61 -10.36 2.08
C VAL A 168 -14.76 -11.19 3.35
N ALA A 169 -14.19 -12.39 3.40
CA ALA A 169 -14.23 -13.24 4.58
C ALA A 169 -13.54 -12.58 5.80
N LEU A 170 -12.39 -11.94 5.59
CA LEU A 170 -11.69 -11.16 6.62
C LEU A 170 -12.44 -9.88 7.02
N GLY A 171 -13.11 -9.22 6.07
CA GLY A 171 -13.97 -8.07 6.35
C GLY A 171 -15.15 -8.45 7.25
N ILE A 172 -15.83 -9.56 6.94
CA ILE A 172 -16.95 -10.06 7.75
C ILE A 172 -16.45 -10.47 9.14
N SER A 173 -15.37 -11.24 9.26
CA SER A 173 -14.86 -11.64 10.58
C SER A 173 -14.39 -10.44 11.42
N SER A 174 -13.67 -9.49 10.82
CA SER A 174 -13.23 -8.28 11.54
C SER A 174 -14.37 -7.36 11.96
N SER A 175 -15.54 -7.44 11.32
CA SER A 175 -16.75 -6.71 11.72
C SER A 175 -17.29 -7.15 13.09
N GLY A 176 -16.81 -8.28 13.64
CA GLY A 176 -17.07 -8.65 15.02
C GLY A 176 -16.59 -7.60 16.02
N ALA A 177 -15.50 -6.89 15.72
CA ALA A 177 -14.92 -5.88 16.60
C ALA A 177 -15.90 -4.75 16.98
N PRO A 178 -16.46 -3.96 16.06
CA PRO A 178 -17.43 -2.91 16.41
C PRO A 178 -18.70 -3.48 17.06
N VAL A 179 -19.17 -4.66 16.65
CA VAL A 179 -20.35 -5.31 17.28
C VAL A 179 -20.05 -5.65 18.75
N GLY A 180 -18.86 -6.20 19.05
CA GLY A 180 -18.41 -6.45 20.40
C GLY A 180 -18.28 -5.17 21.22
N GLY A 181 -17.77 -4.10 20.62
CA GLY A 181 -17.71 -2.78 21.26
C GLY A 181 -19.09 -2.30 21.71
N ILE A 182 -20.10 -2.38 20.83
CA ILE A 182 -21.49 -2.00 21.16
C ILE A 182 -22.01 -2.85 22.32
N ILE A 183 -21.93 -4.18 22.23
CA ILE A 183 -22.47 -5.07 23.26
C ILE A 183 -21.76 -4.88 24.61
N TYR A 184 -20.44 -4.78 24.64
CA TYR A 184 -19.70 -4.54 25.88
C TYR A 184 -20.00 -3.17 26.49
N THR A 185 -20.12 -2.11 25.68
CA THR A 185 -20.56 -0.80 26.17
C THR A 185 -21.99 -0.85 26.73
N ILE A 186 -22.93 -1.56 26.09
CA ILE A 186 -24.30 -1.73 26.62
C ILE A 186 -24.27 -2.49 27.94
N MET A 187 -23.58 -3.64 27.99
CA MET A 187 -23.46 -4.46 29.19
C MET A 187 -22.90 -3.64 30.35
N PHE A 188 -21.81 -2.90 30.12
CA PHE A 188 -21.20 -2.08 31.14
C PHE A 188 -22.19 -1.05 31.69
N ASN A 189 -22.80 -0.22 30.82
CA ASN A 189 -23.68 0.86 31.25
C ASN A 189 -24.98 0.41 31.92
N GLN A 190 -25.56 -0.70 31.46
CA GLN A 190 -26.85 -1.18 31.99
C GLN A 190 -26.70 -2.00 33.27
N LEU A 191 -25.54 -2.63 33.48
CA LEU A 191 -25.30 -3.50 34.63
C LEU A 191 -24.60 -2.76 35.77
N ILE A 192 -23.76 -1.77 35.48
CA ILE A 192 -22.96 -1.08 36.50
C ILE A 192 -23.81 -0.50 37.63
N SER A 193 -24.96 0.09 37.29
CA SER A 193 -25.90 0.67 38.26
C SER A 193 -26.74 -0.36 39.02
N LYS A 194 -26.87 -1.58 38.49
CA LYS A 194 -27.74 -2.63 39.06
C LYS A 194 -26.97 -3.62 39.95
N VAL A 195 -25.78 -4.03 39.53
CA VAL A 195 -25.00 -5.09 40.18
C VAL A 195 -23.60 -4.65 40.62
N GLY A 196 -23.23 -3.40 40.33
CA GLY A 196 -21.92 -2.83 40.66
C GLY A 196 -20.80 -3.30 39.72
N PHE A 197 -19.61 -2.72 39.92
CA PHE A 197 -18.45 -2.95 39.05
C PHE A 197 -17.97 -4.42 39.03
N PRO A 198 -17.77 -5.11 40.17
CA PRO A 198 -17.25 -6.47 40.16
C PRO A 198 -18.13 -7.45 39.36
N TRP A 199 -19.44 -7.42 39.57
CA TRP A 199 -20.36 -8.32 38.87
C TRP A 199 -20.57 -7.95 37.41
N THR A 200 -20.54 -6.66 37.07
CA THR A 200 -20.60 -6.20 35.68
C THR A 200 -19.45 -6.80 34.85
N VAL A 201 -18.22 -6.67 35.35
CA VAL A 201 -17.03 -7.19 34.65
C VAL A 201 -17.02 -8.72 34.62
N ARG A 202 -17.50 -9.41 35.67
CA ARG A 202 -17.65 -10.89 35.65
C ARG A 202 -18.65 -11.35 34.61
N LEU A 203 -19.80 -10.69 34.49
CA LEU A 203 -20.81 -11.00 33.48
C LEU A 203 -20.23 -10.83 32.06
N MET A 204 -19.47 -9.76 31.83
CA MET A 204 -18.71 -9.59 30.57
C MET A 204 -17.70 -10.73 30.37
N GLY A 205 -16.98 -11.14 31.42
CA GLY A 205 -16.06 -12.27 31.39
C GLY A 205 -16.73 -13.62 31.07
N PHE A 206 -17.96 -13.86 31.55
CA PHE A 206 -18.72 -15.07 31.21
C PHE A 206 -19.21 -15.07 29.76
N VAL A 207 -19.65 -13.92 29.23
CA VAL A 207 -19.97 -13.77 27.81
C VAL A 207 -18.73 -14.03 26.96
N MET A 208 -17.60 -13.44 27.35
CA MET A 208 -16.32 -13.65 26.67
C MET A 208 -15.91 -15.13 26.66
N LEU A 209 -16.06 -15.83 27.80
CA LEU A 209 -15.79 -17.27 27.91
C LEU A 209 -16.69 -18.08 26.97
N ALA A 210 -18.00 -17.83 26.97
CA ALA A 210 -18.94 -18.54 26.10
C ALA A 210 -18.59 -18.35 24.61
N LEU A 211 -18.27 -17.12 24.22
CA LEU A 211 -17.87 -16.80 22.84
C LEU A 211 -16.51 -17.41 22.47
N PHE A 212 -15.54 -17.48 23.39
CA PHE A 212 -14.27 -18.15 23.14
C PHE A 212 -14.41 -19.66 23.03
N ILE A 213 -15.27 -20.30 23.83
CA ILE A 213 -15.58 -21.72 23.70
C ILE A 213 -16.22 -21.98 22.33
N ALA A 214 -17.23 -21.18 21.94
CA ALA A 214 -17.85 -21.28 20.62
C ALA A 214 -16.83 -21.07 19.49
N ALA A 215 -15.98 -20.05 19.59
CA ALA A 215 -14.92 -19.78 18.63
C ALA A 215 -13.93 -20.94 18.52
N ALA A 216 -13.53 -21.54 19.64
CA ALA A 216 -12.63 -22.69 19.64
C ALA A 216 -13.24 -23.88 18.89
N PHE A 217 -14.51 -24.21 19.12
CA PHE A 217 -15.18 -25.29 18.37
C PHE A 217 -15.34 -24.98 16.88
N MET A 218 -15.60 -23.71 16.52
CA MET A 218 -15.80 -23.30 15.13
C MET A 218 -14.48 -23.20 14.34
N LEU A 219 -13.40 -22.74 14.99
CA LEU A 219 -12.07 -22.61 14.39
C LEU A 219 -11.29 -23.92 14.38
N LEU A 220 -11.43 -24.73 15.43
CA LEU A 220 -10.75 -26.02 15.61
C LEU A 220 -11.65 -27.22 15.31
N GLY A 221 -12.78 -26.99 14.61
CA GLY A 221 -13.72 -28.03 14.21
C GLY A 221 -13.01 -29.19 13.50
N PRO A 222 -13.63 -30.39 13.45
CA PRO A 222 -12.92 -31.66 13.22
C PRO A 222 -12.33 -31.77 11.81
N GLU A 223 -11.13 -31.22 11.61
CA GLU A 223 -10.23 -31.60 10.53
C GLU A 223 -9.67 -32.99 10.86
N ARG A 224 -10.41 -34.04 10.45
CA ARG A 224 -9.91 -35.42 10.52
C ARG A 224 -8.76 -35.72 9.56
N HIS A 225 -8.40 -34.80 8.68
CA HIS A 225 -7.22 -34.92 7.82
C HIS A 225 -6.34 -33.72 8.06
N SER A 226 -5.42 -33.87 9.01
CA SER A 226 -4.15 -33.19 8.94
C SER A 226 -3.50 -33.60 7.63
N VAL A 227 -3.69 -32.78 6.59
CA VAL A 227 -2.58 -32.57 5.68
C VAL A 227 -1.47 -32.10 6.61
N LYS A 228 -0.57 -33.01 6.97
CA LYS A 228 0.67 -32.68 7.67
C LYS A 228 1.42 -31.76 6.72
N VAL A 229 1.08 -30.47 6.76
CA VAL A 229 1.86 -29.44 6.10
C VAL A 229 3.23 -29.59 6.73
N LYS A 230 4.21 -30.01 5.92
CA LYS A 230 5.61 -30.02 6.36
C LYS A 230 5.85 -28.66 7.00
N PRO A 231 6.41 -28.58 8.22
CA PRO A 231 6.62 -27.30 8.88
C PRO A 231 7.36 -26.40 7.90
N THR A 232 6.66 -25.39 7.39
CA THR A 232 7.28 -24.36 6.57
C THR A 232 8.38 -23.76 7.45
N GLN A 233 9.59 -23.66 6.91
CA GLN A 233 10.75 -23.14 7.65
C GLN A 233 10.34 -21.94 8.49
N ARG A 234 10.72 -21.96 9.78
CA ARG A 234 10.42 -20.92 10.76
C ARG A 234 10.60 -19.56 10.10
N ARG A 235 9.49 -18.80 9.93
CA ARG A 235 9.60 -17.43 9.45
C ARG A 235 10.52 -16.67 10.40
N SER A 236 11.51 -15.98 9.84
CA SER A 236 12.31 -15.06 10.63
C SER A 236 11.39 -13.96 11.17
N LEU A 237 11.49 -13.66 12.45
CA LEU A 237 10.78 -12.55 13.09
C LEU A 237 11.23 -11.20 12.56
N ILE A 238 12.48 -11.12 12.13
CA ILE A 238 13.13 -9.91 11.65
C ILE A 238 13.78 -10.23 10.31
N ASP A 239 13.43 -9.45 9.30
CA ASP A 239 14.14 -9.42 8.04
C ASP A 239 14.94 -8.12 7.96
N VAL A 240 16.26 -8.22 7.98
CA VAL A 240 17.16 -7.05 7.96
C VAL A 240 17.01 -6.24 6.67
N ARG A 241 16.54 -6.87 5.59
CA ARG A 241 16.28 -6.20 4.30
C ARG A 241 15.24 -5.08 4.45
N ALA A 242 14.23 -5.28 5.30
CA ALA A 242 13.18 -4.29 5.53
C ALA A 242 13.74 -2.96 6.07
N PHE A 243 14.80 -2.99 6.89
CA PHE A 243 15.40 -1.77 7.44
C PHE A 243 16.14 -0.92 6.41
N LYS A 244 16.51 -1.50 5.26
CA LYS A 244 17.18 -0.78 4.16
C LYS A 244 16.20 -0.34 3.07
N ASP A 245 14.94 -0.76 3.17
CA ASP A 245 13.94 -0.54 2.15
C ASP A 245 13.17 0.77 2.39
N LEU A 246 13.22 1.68 1.42
CA LEU A 246 12.58 2.99 1.53
C LEU A 246 11.03 2.92 1.46
N PRO A 247 10.43 2.09 0.59
CA PRO A 247 8.98 1.83 0.63
C PRO A 247 8.49 1.35 2.01
N PHE A 248 9.21 0.43 2.64
CA PHE A 248 8.92 -0.05 4.00
C PHE A 248 8.86 1.09 5.00
N TRP A 249 9.89 1.94 5.06
CA TRP A 249 9.92 3.07 6.00
C TRP A 249 8.85 4.11 5.69
N SER A 250 8.57 4.38 4.42
CA SER A 250 7.50 5.29 4.01
C SER A 250 6.15 4.79 4.51
N PHE A 251 5.83 3.52 4.29
CA PHE A 251 4.63 2.92 4.83
C PHE A 251 4.61 2.93 6.37
N ALA A 252 5.71 2.49 7.00
CA ALA A 252 5.78 2.31 8.44
C ALA A 252 5.65 3.65 9.20
N ILE A 253 6.27 4.72 8.69
CA ILE A 253 6.17 6.08 9.26
C ILE A 253 4.75 6.63 9.05
N GLY A 254 4.19 6.52 7.84
CA GLY A 254 2.82 6.98 7.58
C GLY A 254 1.80 6.23 8.46
N ASN A 255 1.95 4.91 8.57
CA ASN A 255 1.09 4.10 9.42
C ASN A 255 1.29 4.42 10.91
N PHE A 256 2.52 4.71 11.34
CA PHE A 256 2.80 5.15 12.72
C PHE A 256 2.01 6.43 13.07
N PHE A 257 2.12 7.49 12.26
CA PHE A 257 1.44 8.76 12.53
C PHE A 257 -0.09 8.64 12.44
N LEU A 258 -0.59 7.80 11.53
CA LEU A 258 -2.01 7.51 11.43
C LEU A 258 -2.54 6.81 12.69
N TYR A 259 -1.83 5.78 13.19
CA TYR A 259 -2.22 5.07 14.41
C TYR A 259 -2.04 5.92 15.68
N LEU A 260 -1.12 6.90 15.67
CA LEU A 260 -0.89 7.82 16.78
C LEU A 260 -2.14 8.65 17.12
N GLY A 261 -2.90 9.07 16.10
CA GLY A 261 -4.12 9.86 16.29
C GLY A 261 -5.42 9.07 16.26
N TYR A 262 -5.42 7.86 15.67
CA TYR A 262 -6.63 7.09 15.33
C TYR A 262 -7.50 6.66 16.53
N ILE A 263 -6.90 6.10 17.59
CA ILE A 263 -7.67 5.55 18.72
C ILE A 263 -8.23 6.65 19.63
N THR A 264 -7.54 7.79 19.70
CA THR A 264 -7.80 8.86 20.66
C THR A 264 -9.26 9.33 20.68
N PRO A 265 -9.94 9.64 19.56
CA PRO A 265 -11.34 10.06 19.61
C PRO A 265 -12.27 9.02 20.26
N PHE A 266 -12.08 7.72 20.01
CA PHE A 266 -12.92 6.67 20.60
C PHE A 266 -12.81 6.63 22.14
N TYR A 267 -11.65 6.96 22.69
CA TYR A 267 -11.42 6.98 24.14
C TYR A 267 -12.07 8.21 24.80
N TYR A 268 -12.04 9.36 24.13
CA TYR A 268 -12.48 10.63 24.70
C TYR A 268 -13.90 11.04 24.32
N ILE A 269 -14.56 10.36 23.37
CA ILE A 269 -15.96 10.65 22.99
C ILE A 269 -16.90 10.67 24.22
N PRO A 270 -16.93 9.63 25.08
CA PRO A 270 -17.83 9.64 26.25
C PRO A 270 -17.50 10.78 27.22
N THR A 271 -16.22 10.96 27.55
CA THR A 271 -15.80 12.01 28.50
C THR A 271 -16.07 13.41 27.95
N TYR A 272 -15.91 13.66 26.64
CA TYR A 272 -16.27 14.94 26.01
C TYR A 272 -17.77 15.21 26.10
N ALA A 273 -18.60 14.20 25.83
CA ALA A 273 -20.05 14.33 25.92
C ALA A 273 -20.51 14.68 27.35
N GLU A 274 -19.90 14.06 28.36
CA GLU A 274 -20.26 14.26 29.76
C GLU A 274 -19.75 15.60 30.30
N THR A 275 -18.47 15.92 30.10
CA THR A 275 -17.83 17.10 30.72
C THR A 275 -18.04 18.39 29.93
N LYS A 276 -17.91 18.36 28.59
CA LYS A 276 -17.96 19.57 27.75
C LYS A 276 -19.39 19.91 27.32
N LEU A 277 -20.18 18.91 26.99
CA LEU A 277 -21.58 19.09 26.55
C LEU A 277 -22.59 18.95 27.70
N GLY A 278 -22.16 18.52 28.89
CA GLY A 278 -23.03 18.36 30.06
C GLY A 278 -24.09 17.28 29.91
N THR A 279 -23.85 16.26 29.09
CA THR A 279 -24.84 15.20 28.82
C THR A 279 -24.81 14.08 29.87
N SER A 280 -25.83 13.23 29.90
CA SER A 280 -25.84 12.07 30.79
C SER A 280 -24.78 11.03 30.38
N PRO A 281 -24.26 10.22 31.33
CA PRO A 281 -23.31 9.14 31.01
C PRO A 281 -23.85 8.13 29.98
N SER A 282 -25.17 7.89 30.02
CA SER A 282 -25.87 7.07 29.04
C SER A 282 -25.82 7.68 27.63
N MET A 283 -25.91 9.00 27.50
CA MET A 283 -25.84 9.68 26.22
C MET A 283 -24.41 9.64 25.65
N GLY A 284 -23.38 9.91 26.47
CA GLY A 284 -21.98 9.81 26.03
C GLY A 284 -21.64 8.43 25.49
N SER A 285 -22.13 7.38 26.16
CA SER A 285 -22.01 6.01 25.68
C SER A 285 -22.82 5.71 24.42
N ASN A 286 -24.02 6.28 24.28
CA ASN A 286 -24.81 6.17 23.05
C ASN A 286 -24.08 6.78 21.85
N VAL A 287 -23.41 7.92 22.02
CA VAL A 287 -22.61 8.54 20.94
C VAL A 287 -21.45 7.63 20.53
N LEU A 288 -20.76 7.02 21.49
CA LEU A 288 -19.74 6.01 21.20
C LEU A 288 -20.33 4.84 20.41
N MET A 289 -21.49 4.31 20.81
CA MET A 289 -22.17 3.24 20.07
C MET A 289 -22.56 3.63 18.65
N ILE A 290 -22.99 4.87 18.43
CA ILE A 290 -23.29 5.39 17.08
C ILE A 290 -22.03 5.37 16.20
N SER A 291 -20.88 5.80 16.74
CA SER A 291 -19.59 5.72 16.04
C SER A 291 -19.20 4.27 15.69
N GLN A 292 -19.41 3.33 16.61
CA GLN A 292 -19.14 1.92 16.34
C GLN A 292 -20.08 1.33 15.28
N ALA A 293 -21.36 1.70 15.31
CA ALA A 293 -22.35 1.24 14.33
C ALA A 293 -22.03 1.77 12.92
N SER A 294 -21.66 3.05 12.80
CA SER A 294 -21.23 3.61 11.52
C SER A 294 -19.94 2.99 11.01
N SER A 295 -19.03 2.58 11.91
CA SER A 295 -17.80 1.86 11.56
C SER A 295 -18.04 0.52 10.88
N VAL A 296 -19.10 -0.22 11.27
CA VAL A 296 -19.51 -1.46 10.58
C VAL A 296 -19.80 -1.19 9.11
N ILE A 297 -20.62 -0.17 8.85
CA ILE A 297 -21.02 0.23 7.49
C ILE A 297 -19.82 0.76 6.71
N GLY A 298 -19.03 1.63 7.34
CA GLY A 298 -17.85 2.24 6.75
C GLY A 298 -16.81 1.21 6.31
N ARG A 299 -16.56 0.18 7.13
CA ARG A 299 -15.66 -0.94 6.77
C ARG A 299 -16.09 -1.63 5.49
N VAL A 300 -17.37 -1.94 5.32
CA VAL A 300 -17.87 -2.61 4.12
C VAL A 300 -17.79 -1.69 2.90
N VAL A 301 -18.30 -0.45 3.02
CA VAL A 301 -18.37 0.49 1.90
C VAL A 301 -16.97 0.92 1.42
N LEU A 302 -16.06 1.24 2.33
CA LEU A 302 -14.73 1.75 1.98
C LEU A 302 -13.78 0.63 1.53
N THR A 303 -13.97 -0.60 1.99
CA THR A 303 -13.22 -1.75 1.44
C THR A 303 -13.71 -2.12 0.04
N LEU A 304 -15.00 -1.96 -0.25
CA LEU A 304 -15.51 -2.05 -1.63
C LEU A 304 -14.94 -0.91 -2.50
N PHE A 305 -14.87 0.31 -1.98
CA PHE A 305 -14.22 1.42 -2.68
C PHE A 305 -12.74 1.11 -3.00
N ALA A 306 -11.99 0.56 -2.04
CA ALA A 306 -10.61 0.12 -2.23
C ALA A 306 -10.46 -0.95 -3.33
N HIS A 307 -11.48 -1.78 -3.57
CA HIS A 307 -11.47 -2.76 -4.65
C HIS A 307 -11.46 -2.11 -6.04
N TYR A 308 -12.19 -1.00 -6.23
CA TYR A 308 -12.31 -0.33 -7.52
C TYR A 308 -11.22 0.72 -7.77
N PHE A 309 -10.81 1.45 -6.71
CA PHE A 309 -9.90 2.60 -6.83
C PHE A 309 -8.49 2.32 -6.28
N GLY A 310 -8.23 1.11 -5.79
CA GLY A 310 -6.96 0.72 -5.19
C GLY A 310 -6.89 0.97 -3.68
N SER A 311 -6.26 0.03 -2.97
CA SER A 311 -6.16 0.03 -1.50
C SER A 311 -5.34 1.20 -0.95
N MET A 312 -4.27 1.61 -1.65
CA MET A 312 -3.39 2.70 -1.22
C MET A 312 -4.11 4.06 -1.24
N ILE A 313 -4.86 4.36 -2.31
CA ILE A 313 -5.62 5.61 -2.41
C ILE A 313 -6.71 5.65 -1.35
N ALA A 314 -7.47 4.57 -1.19
CA ALA A 314 -8.50 4.47 -0.16
C ALA A 314 -7.93 4.70 1.25
N TRP A 315 -6.77 4.13 1.56
CA TRP A 315 -6.12 4.28 2.86
C TRP A 315 -5.68 5.73 3.14
N ILE A 316 -5.05 6.38 2.17
CA ILE A 316 -4.64 7.79 2.29
C ILE A 316 -5.85 8.71 2.45
N VAL A 317 -6.87 8.53 1.62
CA VAL A 317 -8.10 9.34 1.68
C VAL A 317 -8.80 9.18 3.02
N CYS A 318 -8.96 7.95 3.53
CA CYS A 318 -9.55 7.71 4.84
C CYS A 318 -8.72 8.32 5.97
N GLY A 319 -7.39 8.27 5.88
CA GLY A 319 -6.48 8.85 6.87
C GLY A 319 -6.61 10.37 6.94
N VAL A 320 -6.51 11.05 5.79
CA VAL A 320 -6.63 12.51 5.70
C VAL A 320 -8.01 12.98 6.12
N LEU A 321 -9.09 12.34 5.63
CA LEU A 321 -10.46 12.70 6.02
C LEU A 321 -10.70 12.49 7.53
N SER A 322 -10.16 11.42 8.12
CA SER A 322 -10.24 11.20 9.57
C SER A 322 -9.51 12.30 10.35
N GLY A 323 -8.34 12.73 9.90
CA GLY A 323 -7.60 13.85 10.49
C GLY A 323 -8.37 15.18 10.38
N VAL A 324 -8.96 15.46 9.22
CA VAL A 324 -9.82 16.64 9.02
C VAL A 324 -11.04 16.59 9.95
N LEU A 325 -11.68 15.42 10.11
CA LEU A 325 -12.81 15.26 11.04
C LEU A 325 -12.40 15.51 12.49
N CYS A 326 -11.20 15.10 12.92
CA CYS A 326 -10.66 15.42 14.23
C CYS A 326 -10.49 16.94 14.44
N ILE A 327 -10.14 17.70 13.39
CA ILE A 327 -10.11 19.17 13.44
C ILE A 327 -11.54 19.74 13.47
N CYS A 328 -12.46 19.19 12.66
CA CYS A 328 -13.87 19.59 12.66
C CYS A 328 -14.56 19.35 14.02
N TRP A 329 -14.07 18.40 14.83
CA TRP A 329 -14.53 18.17 16.20
C TRP A 329 -14.46 19.45 17.07
N ILE A 330 -13.54 20.38 16.79
CA ILE A 330 -13.46 21.68 17.49
C ILE A 330 -14.78 22.45 17.43
N SER A 331 -15.52 22.33 16.31
CA SER A 331 -16.81 23.00 16.08
C SER A 331 -18.02 22.25 16.64
N ALA A 332 -17.83 21.06 17.23
CA ALA A 332 -18.92 20.21 17.72
C ALA A 332 -19.34 20.58 19.16
N ASP A 333 -19.77 21.84 19.32
CA ASP A 333 -20.24 22.47 20.56
C ASP A 333 -21.68 22.10 20.96
N THR A 334 -22.39 21.34 20.12
CA THR A 334 -23.78 20.91 20.36
C THR A 334 -23.90 19.40 20.20
N LEU A 335 -24.87 18.80 20.91
CA LEU A 335 -25.11 17.35 20.87
C LEU A 335 -25.32 16.83 19.44
N VAL A 336 -26.07 17.55 18.61
CA VAL A 336 -26.33 17.15 17.21
C VAL A 336 -25.05 17.14 16.38
N ARG A 337 -24.24 18.21 16.45
CA ARG A 337 -22.96 18.28 15.74
C ARG A 337 -22.00 17.20 16.21
N PHE A 338 -22.02 16.90 17.51
CA PHE A 338 -21.17 15.86 18.10
C PHE A 338 -21.59 14.44 17.69
N ILE A 339 -22.89 14.14 17.63
CA ILE A 339 -23.41 12.88 17.08
C ILE A 339 -23.00 12.71 15.62
N LEU A 340 -23.12 13.77 14.80
CA LEU A 340 -22.70 13.74 13.39
C LEU A 340 -21.19 13.49 13.27
N PHE A 341 -20.36 14.21 14.04
CA PHE A 341 -18.92 13.97 14.11
C PHE A 341 -18.61 12.50 14.43
N ALA A 342 -19.20 11.96 15.50
CA ALA A 342 -18.95 10.58 15.91
C ALA A 342 -19.37 9.57 14.83
N ALA A 343 -20.53 9.78 14.19
CA ALA A 343 -21.00 8.93 13.10
C ALA A 343 -20.05 8.97 11.88
N PHE A 344 -19.65 10.16 11.42
CA PHE A 344 -18.74 10.30 10.27
C PHE A 344 -17.34 9.76 10.59
N TYR A 345 -16.81 10.08 11.78
CA TYR A 345 -15.50 9.60 12.21
C TYR A 345 -15.48 8.08 12.29
N GLY A 346 -16.46 7.45 12.95
CA GLY A 346 -16.56 5.99 13.03
C GLY A 346 -16.62 5.31 11.66
N GLY A 347 -17.40 5.88 10.73
CA GLY A 347 -17.54 5.38 9.36
C GLY A 347 -16.25 5.49 8.54
N ILE A 348 -15.65 6.68 8.50
CA ILE A 348 -14.46 6.94 7.67
C ILE A 348 -13.20 6.28 8.25
N SER A 349 -13.01 6.39 9.56
CA SER A 349 -11.84 5.79 10.23
C SER A 349 -11.93 4.26 10.32
N GLY A 350 -13.14 3.68 10.23
CA GLY A 350 -13.36 2.24 10.37
C GLY A 350 -12.55 1.38 9.40
N ALA A 351 -12.25 1.90 8.20
CA ALA A 351 -11.47 1.21 7.17
C ALA A 351 -9.95 1.26 7.40
N LEU A 352 -9.47 2.10 8.32
CA LEU A 352 -8.03 2.24 8.59
C LEU A 352 -7.40 1.01 9.26
N ILE A 353 -8.20 0.15 9.90
CA ILE A 353 -7.74 -1.13 10.45
C ILE A 353 -7.59 -2.22 9.37
N PRO A 354 -8.60 -2.47 8.50
CA PRO A 354 -8.50 -3.54 7.50
C PRO A 354 -7.66 -3.20 6.26
N LEU A 355 -7.43 -1.93 5.92
CA LEU A 355 -6.70 -1.53 4.71
C LEU A 355 -5.18 -1.75 4.72
N PRO A 356 -4.43 -1.52 5.83
CA PRO A 356 -2.97 -1.60 5.83
C PRO A 356 -2.39 -2.93 5.29
N PRO A 357 -2.92 -4.13 5.65
CA PRO A 357 -2.47 -5.39 5.05
C PRO A 357 -2.62 -5.46 3.52
N SER A 358 -3.65 -4.81 2.96
CA SER A 358 -3.90 -4.75 1.51
C SER A 358 -3.09 -3.67 0.80
N VAL A 359 -2.62 -2.64 1.50
CA VAL A 359 -1.67 -1.65 0.95
C VAL A 359 -0.26 -2.25 0.93
N PHE A 360 0.07 -3.01 1.97
CA PHE A 360 1.41 -3.53 2.18
C PHE A 360 1.86 -4.56 1.13
N THR A 361 0.92 -5.18 0.41
CA THR A 361 1.23 -6.03 -0.75
C THR A 361 1.88 -5.28 -1.91
N HIS A 362 1.72 -3.96 -1.98
CA HIS A 362 2.39 -3.10 -2.96
C HIS A 362 3.73 -2.55 -2.46
N VAL A 363 3.98 -2.66 -1.15
CA VAL A 363 5.19 -2.15 -0.50
C VAL A 363 6.25 -3.25 -0.39
N CYS A 364 5.83 -4.48 -0.13
CA CYS A 364 6.74 -5.61 0.03
C CYS A 364 7.16 -6.16 -1.35
N PRO A 365 8.47 -6.25 -1.64
CA PRO A 365 8.96 -6.74 -2.93
C PRO A 365 8.79 -8.26 -3.12
N ASP A 366 8.78 -9.05 -2.03
CA ASP A 366 8.66 -10.51 -2.07
C ASP A 366 7.39 -11.00 -1.34
N PRO A 367 6.44 -11.63 -2.03
CA PRO A 367 5.25 -12.23 -1.42
C PRO A 367 5.55 -13.23 -0.29
N LYS A 368 6.72 -13.88 -0.30
CA LYS A 368 7.13 -14.84 0.74
C LYS A 368 7.47 -14.15 2.06
N SER A 369 8.01 -12.93 2.01
CA SER A 369 8.40 -12.12 3.16
C SER A 369 7.30 -11.16 3.63
N LEU A 370 6.19 -11.06 2.89
CA LEU A 370 5.05 -10.18 3.17
C LEU A 370 4.57 -10.24 4.62
N GLY A 371 4.41 -11.44 5.18
CA GLY A 371 3.95 -11.62 6.56
C GLY A 371 4.93 -11.08 7.61
N THR A 372 6.23 -11.33 7.42
CA THR A 372 7.29 -10.83 8.32
C THR A 372 7.38 -9.32 8.25
N TRP A 373 7.46 -8.75 7.05
CA TRP A 373 7.57 -7.30 6.87
C TRP A 373 6.32 -6.57 7.37
N LEU A 374 5.12 -7.09 7.09
CA LEU A 374 3.88 -6.52 7.59
C LEU A 374 3.85 -6.57 9.13
N GLY A 375 4.27 -7.68 9.73
CA GLY A 375 4.40 -7.81 11.18
C GLY A 375 5.37 -6.80 11.79
N MET A 376 6.52 -6.56 11.14
CA MET A 376 7.49 -5.55 11.55
C MET A 376 6.91 -4.13 11.50
N ALA A 377 6.26 -3.75 10.38
CA ALA A 377 5.65 -2.43 10.22
C ALA A 377 4.48 -2.18 11.20
N GLN A 378 3.62 -3.20 11.40
CA GLN A 378 2.52 -3.15 12.38
C GLN A 378 3.05 -3.05 13.81
N SER A 379 4.16 -3.73 14.11
CA SER A 379 4.80 -3.66 15.43
C SER A 379 5.39 -2.28 15.70
N LEU A 380 6.00 -1.62 14.72
CA LEU A 380 6.41 -0.22 14.86
C LEU A 380 5.19 0.68 15.15
N SER A 381 4.11 0.50 14.40
CA SER A 381 2.88 1.28 14.54
C SER A 381 2.16 1.03 15.87
N SER A 382 2.36 -0.14 16.49
CA SER A 382 1.78 -0.45 17.80
C SER A 382 2.27 0.50 18.89
N PHE A 383 3.52 0.99 18.82
CA PHE A 383 4.03 1.99 19.75
C PHE A 383 3.30 3.32 19.63
N ALA A 384 2.85 3.69 18.42
CA ALA A 384 2.01 4.87 18.24
C ALA A 384 0.67 4.73 18.97
N THR A 385 0.03 3.56 18.86
CA THR A 385 -1.20 3.23 19.59
C THR A 385 -0.98 3.26 21.11
N LEU A 386 0.19 2.84 21.59
CA LEU A 386 0.55 2.83 23.01
C LEU A 386 0.58 4.25 23.60
N ILE A 387 1.24 5.18 22.90
CA ILE A 387 1.52 6.53 23.41
C ILE A 387 0.48 7.58 23.02
N GLY A 388 -0.28 7.37 21.94
CA GLY A 388 -1.19 8.38 21.37
C GLY A 388 -2.24 8.89 22.36
N PRO A 389 -3.13 8.02 22.90
CA PRO A 389 -4.12 8.43 23.89
C PRO A 389 -3.53 9.01 25.19
N PRO A 390 -2.45 8.48 25.79
CA PRO A 390 -1.77 9.13 26.92
C PRO A 390 -1.26 10.55 26.61
N ILE A 391 -0.61 10.76 25.47
CA ILE A 391 -0.16 12.09 25.03
C ILE A 391 -1.37 13.04 24.91
N ALA A 392 -2.44 12.57 24.29
CA ALA A 392 -3.69 13.33 24.19
C ALA A 392 -4.28 13.66 25.59
N GLY A 393 -4.23 12.72 26.54
CA GLY A 393 -4.66 12.93 27.91
C GLY A 393 -3.85 13.99 28.65
N VAL A 394 -2.53 14.04 28.45
CA VAL A 394 -1.67 15.11 28.97
C VAL A 394 -2.02 16.45 28.32
N LEU A 395 -2.20 16.48 26.99
CA LEU A 395 -2.58 17.71 26.30
C LEU A 395 -3.91 18.27 26.80
N ALA A 396 -4.84 17.39 27.21
CA ALA A 396 -6.10 17.80 27.82
C ALA A 396 -5.96 18.34 29.24
N SER A 397 -4.92 17.98 29.98
CA SER A 397 -4.71 18.49 31.34
C SER A 397 -4.02 19.87 31.35
N ILE A 398 -3.39 20.28 30.24
CA ILE A 398 -2.72 21.59 30.12
C ILE A 398 -3.74 22.73 30.25
N GLY A 399 -3.65 23.48 31.35
CA GLY A 399 -4.53 24.60 31.67
C GLY A 399 -5.85 24.22 32.34
N SER A 400 -6.05 22.94 32.69
CA SER A 400 -7.22 22.46 33.45
C SER A 400 -6.99 22.53 34.97
N ASN A 401 -8.03 22.89 35.73
CA ASN A 401 -8.02 22.80 37.21
C ASN A 401 -8.67 21.49 37.68
N GLY A 402 -8.16 20.35 37.20
CA GLY A 402 -8.62 19.00 37.56
C GLY A 402 -9.32 18.24 36.43
N SER A 403 -9.68 16.98 36.68
CA SER A 403 -10.21 16.04 35.68
C SER A 403 -11.57 16.43 35.07
N ALA A 404 -12.28 17.41 35.65
CA ALA A 404 -13.59 17.87 35.18
C ALA A 404 -13.52 19.00 34.13
N ASP A 405 -12.40 19.73 34.05
CA ASP A 405 -12.22 20.91 33.16
C ASP A 405 -11.18 20.64 32.07
N LEU A 406 -11.25 19.48 31.42
CA LEU A 406 -10.29 19.08 30.39
C LEU A 406 -10.34 20.00 29.15
N ASN A 407 -9.17 20.43 28.70
CA ASN A 407 -9.03 21.23 27.48
C ASN A 407 -8.92 20.33 26.23
N TYR A 408 -10.06 20.06 25.61
CA TYR A 408 -10.14 19.18 24.45
C TYR A 408 -9.49 19.71 23.17
N LEU A 409 -9.14 21.00 23.09
CA LEU A 409 -8.49 21.57 21.91
C LEU A 409 -7.16 20.88 21.60
N GLY A 410 -6.37 20.57 22.64
CA GLY A 410 -5.10 19.86 22.50
C GLY A 410 -5.26 18.47 21.92
N ILE A 411 -6.30 17.73 22.35
CA ILE A 411 -6.63 16.39 21.82
C ILE A 411 -7.01 16.48 20.34
N GLN A 412 -7.91 17.40 20.01
CA GLN A 412 -8.48 17.57 18.66
C GLN A 412 -7.40 17.94 17.65
N LEU A 413 -6.55 18.92 17.97
CA LEU A 413 -5.44 19.34 17.13
C LEU A 413 -4.37 18.26 17.03
N PHE A 414 -4.00 17.60 18.13
CA PHE A 414 -3.02 16.52 18.10
C PHE A 414 -3.45 15.40 17.16
N SER A 415 -4.63 14.82 17.39
CA SER A 415 -5.16 13.74 16.55
C SER A 415 -5.34 14.17 15.10
N GLY A 416 -5.84 15.38 14.84
CA GLY A 416 -6.05 15.87 13.48
C GLY A 416 -4.74 16.07 12.72
N ILE A 417 -3.78 16.76 13.33
CA ILE A 417 -2.52 17.12 12.69
C ILE A 417 -1.67 15.87 12.44
N VAL A 418 -1.50 14.99 13.43
CA VAL A 418 -0.66 13.78 13.25
C VAL A 418 -1.24 12.83 12.21
N MET A 419 -2.57 12.70 12.08
CA MET A 419 -3.19 11.85 11.06
C MET A 419 -3.10 12.44 9.64
N CYS A 420 -2.93 13.76 9.50
CA CYS A 420 -2.81 14.43 8.20
C CYS A 420 -1.39 14.39 7.60
N PHE A 421 -0.35 14.07 8.38
CA PHE A 421 1.01 13.96 7.87
C PHE A 421 1.30 12.54 7.33
N GLY A 422 1.32 12.41 6.00
CA GLY A 422 1.82 11.22 5.29
C GLY A 422 3.36 11.12 5.28
N PRO A 423 3.95 10.04 4.72
CA PRO A 423 5.39 9.87 4.71
C PRO A 423 6.10 11.00 3.97
N LEU A 424 7.13 11.53 4.62
CA LEU A 424 8.01 12.53 4.04
C LEU A 424 8.79 11.92 2.88
N VAL A 425 8.61 12.45 1.68
CA VAL A 425 9.51 12.21 0.57
C VAL A 425 10.74 13.10 0.80
N PRO A 426 11.96 12.57 0.93
CA PRO A 426 13.15 13.41 1.04
C PRO A 426 13.26 14.32 -0.18
N PHE A 427 13.30 15.63 0.06
CA PHE A 427 13.20 16.68 -0.95
C PHE A 427 14.57 17.34 -1.15
N THR A 428 15.31 16.84 -2.14
CA THR A 428 16.38 17.60 -2.79
C THR A 428 15.92 17.83 -4.21
N PRO A 429 15.64 19.08 -4.65
CA PRO A 429 15.22 19.35 -6.01
C PRO A 429 16.17 18.73 -7.04
N ALA A 430 15.61 18.13 -8.08
CA ALA A 430 16.42 17.59 -9.17
C ALA A 430 17.14 18.72 -9.93
N LEU A 431 18.21 18.39 -10.62
CA LEU A 431 18.95 19.31 -11.46
C LEU A 431 18.31 19.37 -12.85
N ARG A 432 18.49 20.50 -13.54
CA ARG A 432 18.20 20.59 -14.98
C ARG A 432 19.41 20.11 -15.78
N PRO A 433 19.22 19.49 -16.96
CA PRO A 433 20.30 19.10 -17.84
C PRO A 433 21.14 20.32 -18.25
N THR A 434 22.44 20.09 -18.42
CA THR A 434 23.41 21.10 -18.85
C THR A 434 24.00 20.72 -20.21
N SER A 435 24.84 21.59 -20.78
CA SER A 435 25.53 21.33 -22.06
C SER A 435 26.61 20.24 -21.99
N GLN A 436 26.68 19.48 -20.89
CA GLN A 436 27.62 18.38 -20.74
C GLN A 436 27.32 17.26 -21.75
N THR A 437 28.38 16.78 -22.41
CA THR A 437 28.32 15.62 -23.31
C THR A 437 28.18 14.34 -22.50
N ILE A 438 27.27 13.45 -22.89
CA ILE A 438 27.08 12.14 -22.26
C ILE A 438 27.69 11.07 -23.18
N PRO A 439 28.86 10.52 -22.83
CA PRO A 439 29.54 9.55 -23.68
C PRO A 439 28.90 8.17 -23.57
N GLY A 440 28.62 7.56 -24.72
CA GLY A 440 28.30 6.14 -24.85
C GLY A 440 29.43 5.36 -25.54
N ARG A 441 29.19 4.07 -25.70
CA ARG A 441 30.03 3.15 -26.45
C ARG A 441 29.90 3.39 -27.95
N THR A 442 28.67 3.38 -28.47
CA THR A 442 28.38 3.49 -29.91
C THR A 442 27.94 4.88 -30.35
N ILE A 443 27.63 5.76 -29.40
CA ILE A 443 27.19 7.14 -29.66
C ILE A 443 27.73 8.14 -28.62
N ILE A 444 27.58 9.43 -28.91
CA ILE A 444 27.67 10.53 -27.92
C ILE A 444 26.35 11.29 -27.97
N LEU A 445 25.81 11.64 -26.79
CA LEU A 445 24.77 12.65 -26.70
C LEU A 445 25.42 14.01 -26.41
N GLU A 446 25.26 14.96 -27.32
CA GLU A 446 25.69 16.35 -27.12
C GLU A 446 24.52 17.32 -27.28
N LYS A 447 24.59 18.49 -26.65
CA LYS A 447 23.51 19.48 -26.78
C LYS A 447 23.27 19.83 -28.25
N LEU A 448 22.02 19.77 -28.70
CA LEU A 448 21.65 20.11 -30.07
C LEU A 448 22.07 21.55 -30.38
N SER A 449 22.70 21.76 -31.53
CA SER A 449 23.17 23.06 -31.99
C SER A 449 23.06 23.17 -33.51
N PRO A 450 23.14 24.38 -34.09
CA PRO A 450 23.01 24.58 -35.54
C PRO A 450 24.02 23.79 -36.38
N LYS A 451 25.18 23.40 -35.81
CA LYS A 451 26.20 22.59 -36.50
C LYS A 451 25.69 21.21 -36.94
N HIS A 452 24.62 20.70 -36.33
CA HIS A 452 24.04 19.39 -36.63
C HIS A 452 23.00 19.43 -37.75
N ALA A 453 22.59 20.62 -38.21
CA ALA A 453 21.45 20.75 -39.11
C ALA A 453 21.68 20.03 -40.46
N ASP A 454 22.86 20.20 -41.05
CA ASP A 454 23.17 19.64 -42.37
C ASP A 454 23.21 18.10 -42.34
N ASP A 455 23.85 17.52 -41.31
CA ASP A 455 23.89 16.07 -41.08
C ASP A 455 22.49 15.47 -40.91
N LEU A 456 21.67 16.12 -40.08
CA LEU A 456 20.31 15.65 -39.79
C LEU A 456 19.39 15.83 -41.01
N PHE A 457 19.51 16.92 -41.76
CA PHE A 457 18.69 17.17 -42.95
C PHE A 457 18.98 16.14 -44.04
N ALA A 458 20.25 15.78 -44.25
CA ALA A 458 20.63 14.76 -45.22
C ALA A 458 19.94 13.41 -44.97
N LEU A 459 19.61 13.10 -43.71
CA LEU A 459 19.02 11.83 -43.28
C LEU A 459 17.51 11.87 -43.02
N THR A 460 16.92 13.05 -42.77
CA THR A 460 15.52 13.19 -42.33
C THR A 460 14.69 14.16 -43.16
N GLY A 461 15.33 15.01 -43.97
CA GLY A 461 14.68 15.99 -44.83
C GLY A 461 14.48 15.50 -46.27
N GLY A 462 13.59 16.18 -46.99
CA GLY A 462 13.20 15.86 -48.37
C GLY A 462 11.80 15.21 -48.47
N LEU A 463 11.28 15.16 -49.70
CA LEU A 463 9.92 14.72 -50.03
C LEU A 463 9.82 13.23 -50.41
N GLU A 464 10.87 12.45 -50.10
CA GLU A 464 10.80 10.99 -50.25
C GLU A 464 9.81 10.43 -49.21
N SER A 465 8.87 9.59 -49.62
CA SER A 465 7.80 9.07 -48.74
C SER A 465 8.34 8.36 -47.49
N SER A 466 9.51 7.72 -47.58
CA SER A 466 10.17 7.07 -46.45
C SER A 466 10.65 8.07 -45.38
N ARG A 467 11.03 9.29 -45.79
CA ARG A 467 11.48 10.37 -44.90
C ARG A 467 10.30 11.15 -44.36
N GLU A 468 9.27 11.40 -45.17
CA GLU A 468 8.03 12.03 -44.71
C GLU A 468 7.37 11.24 -43.58
N ALA A 469 7.33 9.91 -43.69
CA ALA A 469 6.77 9.02 -42.66
C ALA A 469 7.46 9.14 -41.28
N LEU A 470 8.72 9.63 -41.22
CA LEU A 470 9.40 9.91 -39.94
C LEU A 470 8.70 11.01 -39.14
N TRP A 471 7.94 11.88 -39.81
CA TRP A 471 7.31 13.07 -39.24
C TRP A 471 5.83 12.88 -38.89
N ASP A 472 5.25 11.71 -39.17
CA ASP A 472 3.81 11.43 -39.01
C ASP A 472 3.29 11.73 -37.60
N TYR A 473 4.09 11.41 -36.58
CA TYR A 473 3.72 11.57 -35.16
C TYR A 473 4.46 12.71 -34.45
N MET A 474 5.25 13.49 -35.19
CA MET A 474 5.97 14.66 -34.69
C MET A 474 5.06 15.89 -34.66
N PHE A 475 5.38 16.86 -33.78
CA PHE A 475 4.61 18.11 -33.68
C PHE A 475 4.79 19.01 -34.91
N GLU A 476 5.96 18.94 -35.55
CA GLU A 476 6.40 19.78 -36.66
C GLU A 476 6.81 18.91 -37.86
N GLY A 477 7.17 19.54 -38.99
CA GLY A 477 7.60 18.87 -40.22
C GLY A 477 6.45 18.18 -41.00
N PRO A 478 6.75 17.42 -42.07
CA PRO A 478 8.08 17.21 -42.67
C PRO A 478 8.69 18.50 -43.26
N TYR A 479 9.99 18.48 -43.54
CA TYR A 479 10.73 19.63 -44.08
C TYR A 479 11.22 19.33 -45.50
N SER A 480 10.80 20.14 -46.47
CA SER A 480 11.17 20.00 -47.88
C SER A 480 12.50 20.65 -48.24
N ASP A 481 12.93 21.66 -47.48
CA ASP A 481 14.12 22.46 -47.75
C ASP A 481 15.03 22.58 -46.52
N ALA A 482 16.33 22.73 -46.77
CA ALA A 482 17.34 22.73 -45.72
C ALA A 482 17.27 23.99 -44.83
N GLU A 483 16.87 25.13 -45.39
CA GLU A 483 16.83 26.40 -44.67
C GLU A 483 15.74 26.40 -43.59
N THR A 484 14.52 25.94 -43.92
CA THR A 484 13.44 25.79 -42.93
C THR A 484 13.78 24.76 -41.85
N PHE A 485 14.44 23.66 -42.23
CA PHE A 485 14.93 22.67 -41.27
C PHE A 485 15.99 23.26 -40.32
N LYS A 486 16.95 24.01 -40.86
CA LYS A 486 18.01 24.65 -40.08
C LYS A 486 17.46 25.67 -39.09
N ALA A 487 16.48 26.48 -39.50
CA ALA A 487 15.78 27.39 -38.59
C ALA A 487 15.07 26.64 -37.45
N SER A 488 14.50 25.47 -37.74
CA SER A 488 13.90 24.61 -36.72
C SER A 488 14.93 24.04 -35.73
N ILE A 489 16.11 23.61 -36.20
CA ILE A 489 17.20 23.16 -35.34
C ILE A 489 17.74 24.30 -34.47
N GLU A 490 17.87 25.51 -35.03
CA GLU A 490 18.29 26.70 -34.29
C GLU A 490 17.29 27.02 -33.16
N SER A 491 15.99 27.03 -33.46
CA SER A 491 14.94 27.19 -32.45
C SER A 491 15.04 26.12 -31.35
N LYS A 492 15.21 24.84 -31.71
CA LYS A 492 15.35 23.75 -30.73
C LYS A 492 16.61 23.87 -29.88
N SER A 493 17.71 24.37 -30.44
CA SER A 493 18.99 24.50 -29.73
C SER A 493 18.98 25.53 -28.59
N THR A 494 18.10 26.54 -28.69
CA THR A 494 17.93 27.57 -27.66
C THR A 494 16.92 27.19 -26.57
N SER A 495 16.14 26.13 -26.79
CA SER A 495 15.13 25.66 -25.84
C SER A 495 15.77 25.10 -24.56
N THR A 496 15.17 25.45 -23.42
CA THR A 496 15.56 24.95 -22.09
C THR A 496 14.60 23.88 -21.58
N ASP A 497 13.40 23.78 -22.15
CA ASP A 497 12.41 22.70 -21.97
C ASP A 497 11.46 22.70 -23.18
N PRO A 498 11.57 21.74 -24.12
CA PRO A 498 12.48 20.58 -24.12
C PRO A 498 13.96 20.95 -24.20
N PHE A 499 14.82 20.18 -23.53
CA PHE A 499 16.27 20.22 -23.69
C PHE A 499 16.71 19.15 -24.69
N PHE A 500 17.21 19.57 -25.86
CA PHE A 500 17.50 18.68 -26.97
C PHE A 500 18.96 18.21 -26.99
N TYR A 501 19.14 16.91 -27.26
CA TYR A 501 20.42 16.28 -27.56
C TYR A 501 20.46 15.81 -29.01
N ALA A 502 21.59 16.03 -29.68
CA ALA A 502 21.95 15.34 -30.91
C ALA A 502 22.63 14.01 -30.57
N ILE A 503 22.37 13.00 -31.41
CA ILE A 503 22.95 11.67 -31.31
C ILE A 503 24.06 11.57 -32.34
N ILE A 504 25.32 11.61 -31.88
CA ILE A 504 26.50 11.55 -32.72
C ILE A 504 26.98 10.10 -32.84
N ASP A 505 27.18 9.62 -34.06
CA ASP A 505 27.59 8.24 -34.29
C ASP A 505 29.08 8.02 -33.95
N LYS A 506 29.40 6.99 -33.18
CA LYS A 506 30.77 6.52 -32.89
C LYS A 506 31.08 5.15 -33.47
N ARG A 507 30.20 4.56 -34.26
CA ARG A 507 30.42 3.21 -34.80
C ARG A 507 31.49 3.27 -35.89
N ASP A 508 32.66 2.75 -35.56
CA ASP A 508 33.76 2.58 -36.52
C ASP A 508 33.25 1.76 -37.72
N SER A 509 33.72 2.10 -38.93
CA SER A 509 33.32 1.54 -40.25
C SER A 509 32.04 2.06 -40.93
N LEU A 510 31.25 2.94 -40.29
CA LEU A 510 30.09 3.56 -40.95
C LEU A 510 30.41 4.94 -41.56
N PRO A 511 29.79 5.32 -42.70
CA PRO A 511 29.98 6.64 -43.33
C PRO A 511 29.36 7.80 -42.51
N THR A 512 28.64 7.45 -41.45
CA THR A 512 28.02 8.35 -40.47
C THR A 512 28.91 8.65 -39.27
N LEU A 513 30.09 8.04 -39.16
CA LEU A 513 31.02 8.29 -38.05
C LEU A 513 31.25 9.80 -37.83
N GLY A 514 31.01 10.26 -36.61
CA GLY A 514 31.15 11.67 -36.22
C GLY A 514 30.00 12.59 -36.66
N LYS A 515 28.97 12.08 -37.35
CA LYS A 515 27.81 12.86 -37.81
C LYS A 515 26.61 12.71 -36.88
N ALA A 516 25.75 13.72 -36.87
CA ALA A 516 24.47 13.65 -36.17
C ALA A 516 23.46 12.77 -36.94
N ILE A 517 23.06 11.63 -36.35
CA ILE A 517 22.17 10.64 -36.98
C ILE A 517 20.75 10.63 -36.41
N GLY A 518 20.47 11.51 -35.45
CA GLY A 518 19.17 11.70 -34.84
C GLY A 518 19.22 12.71 -33.70
N TYR A 519 18.07 13.02 -33.13
CA TYR A 519 17.98 13.84 -31.92
C TYR A 519 16.86 13.34 -31.01
N LEU A 520 16.93 13.69 -29.74
CA LEU A 520 15.89 13.42 -28.75
C LEU A 520 15.92 14.51 -27.67
N SER A 521 14.95 14.53 -26.75
CA SER A 521 14.92 15.56 -25.71
C SER A 521 14.49 15.03 -24.35
N LEU A 522 15.00 15.70 -23.32
CA LEU A 522 14.41 15.69 -21.98
C LEU A 522 13.45 16.88 -21.87
N MET A 523 12.20 16.65 -21.52
CA MET A 523 11.17 17.68 -21.50
C MET A 523 10.22 17.55 -20.32
N ARG A 524 9.31 18.53 -20.17
CA ARG A 524 8.33 18.60 -19.08
C ARG A 524 8.99 18.40 -17.72
N MET A 525 10.12 19.08 -17.53
CA MET A 525 10.92 18.95 -16.34
C MET A 525 10.21 19.62 -15.17
N THR A 526 9.93 18.84 -14.13
CA THR A 526 9.39 19.31 -12.86
C THR A 526 10.37 18.97 -11.74
N PRO A 527 11.47 19.74 -11.57
CA PRO A 527 12.50 19.45 -10.57
C PRO A 527 11.97 19.29 -9.15
N ASP A 528 10.97 20.08 -8.77
CA ASP A 528 10.32 20.03 -7.44
C ASP A 528 9.44 18.79 -7.25
N HIS A 529 9.01 18.16 -8.34
CA HIS A 529 8.23 16.92 -8.31
C HIS A 529 9.06 15.70 -8.74
N LEU A 530 10.36 15.90 -8.99
CA LEU A 530 11.32 14.87 -9.36
C LEU A 530 10.82 14.02 -10.55
N SER A 531 10.07 14.64 -11.47
CA SER A 531 9.59 14.00 -12.71
C SER A 531 10.09 14.71 -13.97
N ILE A 532 10.49 13.90 -14.95
CA ILE A 532 11.01 14.33 -16.26
C ILE A 532 10.54 13.38 -17.36
N GLU A 533 10.43 13.86 -18.59
CA GLU A 533 9.95 13.10 -19.74
C GLU A 533 11.04 12.95 -20.82
N ILE A 534 11.15 11.77 -21.43
CA ILE A 534 11.82 11.59 -22.72
C ILE A 534 10.79 11.81 -23.82
N GLY A 535 11.06 12.76 -24.71
CA GLY A 535 10.14 13.12 -25.79
C GLY A 535 10.86 13.70 -27.01
N ASN A 536 10.08 14.01 -28.04
CA ASN A 536 10.56 14.58 -29.31
C ASN A 536 11.73 13.78 -29.91
N VAL A 537 11.55 12.45 -29.99
CA VAL A 537 12.57 11.51 -30.47
C VAL A 537 12.50 11.40 -32.00
N MET A 538 13.55 11.84 -32.67
CA MET A 538 13.72 11.74 -34.12
C MET A 538 14.91 10.83 -34.43
N TYR A 539 14.62 9.61 -34.87
CA TYR A 539 15.64 8.66 -35.32
C TYR A 539 15.60 8.55 -36.84
N SER A 540 16.73 8.85 -37.49
CA SER A 540 16.89 8.57 -38.92
C SER A 540 16.89 7.07 -39.20
N ALA A 541 16.74 6.70 -40.47
CA ALA A 541 16.84 5.30 -40.90
C ALA A 541 18.18 4.65 -40.51
N ALA A 542 19.28 5.43 -40.42
CA ALA A 542 20.60 4.94 -40.01
C ALA A 542 20.71 4.60 -38.51
N LEU A 543 19.77 5.08 -37.70
CA LEU A 543 19.72 4.86 -36.25
C LEU A 543 18.64 3.85 -35.86
N GLN A 544 17.52 3.79 -36.57
CA GLN A 544 16.41 2.89 -36.24
C GLN A 544 16.84 1.42 -36.23
N ARG A 545 16.34 0.66 -35.22
CA ARG A 545 16.62 -0.78 -35.06
C ARG A 545 18.11 -1.12 -34.86
N THR A 546 18.89 -0.20 -34.32
CA THR A 546 20.31 -0.43 -33.99
C THR A 546 20.53 -0.47 -32.47
N THR A 547 21.70 -0.98 -32.05
CA THR A 547 22.16 -0.91 -30.66
C THR A 547 22.30 0.54 -30.18
N ALA A 548 22.80 1.43 -31.04
CA ALA A 548 22.91 2.88 -30.80
C ALA A 548 21.58 3.53 -30.40
N ALA A 549 20.46 3.12 -31.01
CA ALA A 549 19.13 3.65 -30.66
C ALA A 549 18.69 3.28 -29.24
N THR A 550 19.01 2.05 -28.80
CA THR A 550 18.73 1.61 -27.43
C THR A 550 19.68 2.26 -26.44
N GLU A 551 20.96 2.40 -26.81
CA GLU A 551 21.98 3.07 -25.98
C GLU A 551 21.62 4.54 -25.73
N ALA A 552 21.07 5.26 -26.71
CA ALA A 552 20.62 6.63 -26.54
C ALA A 552 19.58 6.78 -25.41
N ILE A 553 18.61 5.86 -25.34
CA ILE A 553 17.61 5.88 -24.27
C ILE A 553 18.21 5.43 -22.94
N TYR A 554 19.08 4.40 -22.94
CA TYR A 554 19.81 3.97 -21.76
C TYR A 554 20.57 5.13 -21.10
N LEU A 555 21.34 5.88 -21.89
CA LEU A 555 22.12 7.02 -21.40
C LEU A 555 21.21 8.10 -20.78
N LEU A 556 20.06 8.39 -21.39
CA LEU A 556 19.11 9.34 -20.82
C LEU A 556 18.44 8.86 -19.54
N ILE A 557 18.08 7.58 -19.44
CA ILE A 557 17.50 7.02 -18.21
C ILE A 557 18.54 7.13 -17.08
N GLN A 558 19.76 6.66 -17.35
CA GLN A 558 20.88 6.72 -16.41
C GLN A 558 21.17 8.16 -15.96
N HIS A 559 21.24 9.09 -16.91
CA HIS A 559 21.48 10.51 -16.63
C HIS A 559 20.35 11.14 -15.80
N SER A 560 19.09 10.86 -16.16
CA SER A 560 17.91 11.41 -15.47
C SER A 560 17.86 10.97 -14.01
N PHE A 561 18.15 9.70 -13.72
CA PHE A 561 18.05 9.17 -12.37
C PHE A 561 19.28 9.44 -11.51
N HIS A 562 20.49 9.22 -12.03
CA HIS A 562 21.71 9.25 -11.21
C HIS A 562 22.48 10.56 -11.26
N ASP A 563 22.42 11.30 -12.37
CA ASP A 563 23.16 12.57 -12.49
C ASP A 563 22.26 13.76 -12.16
N LEU A 564 21.01 13.73 -12.63
CA LEU A 564 20.05 14.83 -12.44
C LEU A 564 19.16 14.67 -11.20
N GLY A 565 19.06 13.47 -10.63
CA GLY A 565 18.34 13.28 -9.38
C GLY A 565 16.81 13.20 -9.50
N TYR A 566 16.25 12.86 -10.66
CA TYR A 566 14.81 12.58 -10.81
C TYR A 566 14.42 11.21 -10.24
N ARG A 567 13.17 11.03 -9.79
CA ARG A 567 12.65 9.75 -9.29
C ARG A 567 11.70 9.05 -10.26
N ARG A 568 11.19 9.80 -11.25
CA ARG A 568 10.21 9.33 -12.23
C ARG A 568 10.58 9.84 -13.61
N LEU A 569 10.68 8.91 -14.55
CA LEU A 569 10.92 9.17 -15.95
C LEU A 569 9.70 8.77 -16.77
N GLU A 570 9.22 9.67 -17.62
CA GLU A 570 8.01 9.50 -18.40
C GLU A 570 8.32 9.31 -19.89
N TRP A 571 7.49 8.51 -20.56
CA TRP A 571 7.50 8.37 -22.02
C TRP A 571 6.08 8.57 -22.54
N LYS A 572 5.91 9.51 -23.47
CA LYS A 572 4.60 9.81 -24.06
C LYS A 572 4.67 9.74 -25.56
N CYS A 573 3.72 9.02 -26.14
CA CYS A 573 3.58 8.92 -27.58
C CYS A 573 2.12 9.03 -28.00
N ASN A 574 1.89 9.29 -29.29
CA ASN A 574 0.55 9.20 -29.84
C ASN A 574 0.05 7.76 -29.64
N ALA A 575 -1.17 7.56 -29.19
CA ALA A 575 -1.75 6.24 -28.94
C ALA A 575 -1.79 5.37 -30.23
N LEU A 576 -1.79 5.99 -31.41
CA LEU A 576 -1.70 5.32 -32.71
C LEU A 576 -0.26 4.97 -33.13
N ASN A 577 0.77 5.48 -32.44
CA ASN A 577 2.17 5.21 -32.74
C ASN A 577 2.63 3.89 -32.09
N GLU A 578 2.19 2.77 -32.69
CA GLU A 578 2.51 1.43 -32.22
C GLU A 578 4.02 1.13 -32.13
N PRO A 579 4.88 1.58 -33.07
CA PRO A 579 6.33 1.42 -32.93
C PRO A 579 6.89 2.06 -31.64
N SER A 580 6.44 3.26 -31.29
CA SER A 580 6.88 3.95 -30.07
C SER A 580 6.36 3.27 -28.80
N ARG A 581 5.10 2.80 -28.80
CA ARG A 581 4.52 2.04 -27.68
C ARG A 581 5.30 0.75 -27.40
N ARG A 582 5.59 -0.02 -28.46
CA ARG A 582 6.40 -1.24 -28.34
C ARG A 582 7.82 -0.95 -27.86
N ALA A 583 8.42 0.16 -28.29
CA ALA A 583 9.74 0.57 -27.81
C ALA A 583 9.71 0.87 -26.30
N ALA A 584 8.74 1.66 -25.81
CA ALA A 584 8.60 1.97 -24.39
C ALA A 584 8.46 0.69 -23.54
N LEU A 585 7.55 -0.21 -23.92
CA LEU A 585 7.34 -1.49 -23.22
C LEU A 585 8.59 -2.37 -23.24
N ARG A 586 9.27 -2.47 -24.38
CA ARG A 586 10.52 -3.24 -24.52
C ARG A 586 11.62 -2.69 -23.60
N LEU A 587 11.73 -1.37 -23.50
CA LEU A 587 12.76 -0.68 -22.72
C LEU A 587 12.53 -0.69 -21.21
N GLY A 588 11.37 -1.15 -20.73
CA GLY A 588 11.09 -1.22 -19.30
C GLY A 588 9.98 -0.32 -18.80
N PHE A 589 9.43 0.55 -19.64
CA PHE A 589 8.38 1.45 -19.21
C PHE A 589 7.06 0.70 -18.97
N SER A 590 6.42 1.00 -17.84
CA SER A 590 5.10 0.52 -17.46
C SER A 590 4.02 1.40 -18.08
N PHE A 591 2.99 0.80 -18.68
CA PHE A 591 1.86 1.53 -19.26
C PHE A 591 0.90 2.02 -18.17
N GLU A 592 0.54 3.30 -18.19
CA GLU A 592 -0.28 3.93 -17.13
C GLU A 592 -1.66 4.39 -17.63
N GLY A 593 -1.85 4.57 -18.94
CA GLY A 593 -3.16 4.91 -19.51
C GLY A 593 -3.10 5.72 -20.80
N VAL A 594 -4.29 6.03 -21.32
CA VAL A 594 -4.48 6.90 -22.49
C VAL A 594 -5.28 8.14 -22.11
N PHE A 595 -4.69 9.32 -22.36
CA PHE A 595 -5.43 10.58 -22.34
C PHE A 595 -6.08 10.81 -23.70
N ARG A 596 -7.41 10.69 -23.72
CA ARG A 596 -8.25 10.91 -24.89
C ARG A 596 -8.37 12.39 -25.18
N GLN A 597 -8.31 12.75 -26.46
CA GLN A 597 -8.37 14.13 -26.94
C GLN A 597 -7.38 15.07 -26.24
N HIS A 598 -6.18 14.57 -25.98
CA HIS A 598 -5.19 15.29 -25.21
C HIS A 598 -4.67 16.53 -25.95
N LEU A 599 -4.40 16.41 -27.27
CA LEU A 599 -3.85 17.50 -28.08
C LEU A 599 -4.45 17.50 -29.49
N ILE A 600 -4.40 18.66 -30.15
CA ILE A 600 -4.57 18.78 -31.60
C ILE A 600 -3.19 18.98 -32.21
N VAL A 601 -2.74 18.05 -33.04
CA VAL A 601 -1.42 18.09 -33.70
C VAL A 601 -1.62 18.01 -35.20
N LYS A 602 -1.08 18.98 -35.95
CA LYS A 602 -1.23 19.08 -37.42
C LYS A 602 -2.70 18.95 -37.88
N GLY A 603 -3.61 19.60 -37.16
CA GLY A 603 -5.05 19.61 -37.46
C GLY A 603 -5.80 18.31 -37.12
N ARG A 604 -5.17 17.34 -36.44
CA ARG A 604 -5.78 16.05 -36.08
C ARG A 604 -5.80 15.83 -34.58
N ASN A 605 -6.78 15.07 -34.10
CA ASN A 605 -6.86 14.63 -32.71
C ASN A 605 -5.68 13.72 -32.36
N ARG A 606 -5.06 13.96 -31.20
CA ARG A 606 -4.04 13.11 -30.61
C ARG A 606 -4.49 12.64 -29.23
N ASP A 607 -4.75 11.34 -29.15
CA ASP A 607 -4.75 10.63 -27.89
C ASP A 607 -3.30 10.32 -27.50
N THR A 608 -2.94 10.51 -26.23
CA THR A 608 -1.57 10.25 -25.76
C THR A 608 -1.56 9.03 -24.86
N ALA A 609 -0.75 8.02 -25.23
CA ALA A 609 -0.43 6.90 -24.36
C ALA A 609 0.73 7.30 -23.43
N TRP A 610 0.54 7.03 -22.13
CA TRP A 610 1.49 7.36 -21.07
C TRP A 610 2.17 6.11 -20.54
N PHE A 611 3.48 6.20 -20.38
CA PHE A 611 4.29 5.19 -19.74
C PHE A 611 5.30 5.82 -18.78
N SER A 612 5.77 5.07 -17.79
CA SER A 612 6.79 5.55 -16.85
C SER A 612 7.76 4.47 -16.42
N ILE A 613 8.94 4.89 -15.98
CA ILE A 613 9.87 4.12 -15.15
C ILE A 613 10.11 4.91 -13.87
N LEU A 614 10.13 4.21 -12.73
CA LEU A 614 10.56 4.75 -11.44
C LEU A 614 12.05 4.45 -11.22
N ARG A 615 12.74 5.33 -10.49
CA ARG A 615 14.16 5.12 -10.15
C ARG A 615 14.38 3.76 -9.47
N ASP A 616 13.49 3.36 -8.58
CA ASP A 616 13.63 2.10 -7.86
C ASP A 616 13.50 0.88 -8.80
N GLU A 617 12.66 0.96 -9.83
CA GLU A 617 12.56 -0.07 -10.87
C GLU A 617 13.82 -0.12 -11.75
N TRP A 618 14.41 1.05 -12.01
CA TRP A 618 15.69 1.17 -12.70
C TRP A 618 16.81 0.47 -11.94
N ASP A 619 16.97 0.83 -10.67
CA ASP A 619 18.05 0.36 -9.81
C ASP A 619 17.90 -1.13 -9.42
N ALA A 620 16.66 -1.62 -9.30
CA ALA A 620 16.40 -3.00 -8.90
C ALA A 620 16.83 -4.01 -9.96
N SER A 621 16.50 -3.79 -11.23
CA SER A 621 16.76 -4.80 -12.28
C SER A 621 16.90 -4.25 -13.70
N LEU A 622 16.19 -3.19 -14.07
CA LEU A 622 16.17 -2.71 -15.46
C LEU A 622 17.54 -2.24 -15.95
N LYS A 623 18.31 -1.54 -15.09
CA LYS A 623 19.67 -1.10 -15.42
C LYS A 623 20.57 -2.28 -15.80
N ALA A 624 20.62 -3.30 -14.93
CA ALA A 624 21.44 -4.49 -15.16
C ALA A 624 21.00 -5.26 -16.41
N ALA A 625 19.69 -5.32 -16.69
CA ALA A 625 19.18 -5.95 -17.92
C ALA A 625 19.62 -5.19 -19.18
N MET A 626 19.55 -3.85 -19.16
CA MET A 626 19.99 -3.02 -20.29
C MET A 626 21.51 -3.08 -20.49
N GLU A 627 22.30 -3.06 -19.42
CA GLU A 627 23.76 -3.21 -19.49
C GLU A 627 24.16 -4.56 -20.07
N LYS A 628 23.51 -5.66 -19.65
CA LYS A 628 23.72 -6.99 -20.24
C LYS A 628 23.33 -7.04 -21.71
N TRP A 629 22.24 -6.39 -22.09
CA TRP A 629 21.80 -6.36 -23.48
C TRP A 629 22.75 -5.56 -24.37
N LEU A 630 23.31 -4.45 -23.86
CA LEU A 630 24.27 -3.58 -24.56
C LEU A 630 25.71 -4.15 -24.60
N ASP A 631 25.99 -5.20 -23.82
CA ASP A 631 27.28 -5.88 -23.82
C ASP A 631 27.57 -6.49 -25.20
N ALA A 632 28.82 -6.38 -25.68
CA ALA A 632 29.17 -6.96 -26.99
C ALA A 632 29.01 -8.47 -27.04
N ARG A 633 29.12 -9.14 -25.88
CA ARG A 633 28.92 -10.59 -25.77
C ARG A 633 27.48 -11.02 -26.04
N ASN A 634 26.52 -10.09 -26.06
CA ASN A 634 25.14 -10.37 -26.42
C ASN A 634 24.86 -10.26 -27.94
N PHE A 635 25.88 -9.99 -28.77
CA PHE A 635 25.73 -9.90 -30.21
C PHE A 635 26.65 -10.90 -30.92
N GLY A 636 26.10 -11.65 -31.87
CA GLY A 636 26.83 -12.60 -32.71
C GLY A 636 27.67 -11.90 -33.80
N GLU A 637 28.46 -12.68 -34.54
CA GLU A 637 29.29 -12.18 -35.65
C GLU A 637 28.46 -11.58 -36.81
N ASP A 638 27.20 -11.98 -36.93
CA ASP A 638 26.22 -11.45 -37.88
C ASP A 638 25.52 -10.16 -37.39
N GLY A 639 25.84 -9.69 -36.17
CA GLY A 639 25.21 -8.54 -35.53
C GLY A 639 23.84 -8.85 -34.91
N GLY A 640 23.39 -10.10 -34.94
CA GLY A 640 22.14 -10.54 -34.30
C GLY A 640 22.27 -10.57 -32.77
N GLN A 641 21.22 -10.16 -32.05
CA GLN A 641 21.17 -10.31 -30.59
C GLN A 641 21.03 -11.79 -30.20
N ILE A 642 21.78 -12.24 -29.19
CA ILE A 642 21.72 -13.60 -28.65
C ILE A 642 20.52 -13.74 -27.71
N LYS A 643 20.38 -12.82 -26.74
CA LYS A 643 19.20 -12.70 -25.88
C LYS A 643 18.48 -11.39 -26.14
N SER A 644 17.15 -11.43 -26.16
CA SER A 644 16.37 -10.20 -26.26
C SER A 644 16.41 -9.44 -24.93
N LEU A 645 16.17 -8.12 -24.99
CA LEU A 645 16.08 -7.31 -23.77
C LEU A 645 14.93 -7.77 -22.87
N GLN A 646 13.85 -8.31 -23.46
CA GLN A 646 12.72 -8.85 -22.70
C GLN A 646 13.10 -10.10 -21.93
N ASP A 647 13.87 -11.01 -22.53
CA ASP A 647 14.36 -12.23 -21.86
C ASP A 647 15.29 -11.87 -20.70
N LEU A 648 16.23 -10.95 -20.94
CA LEU A 648 17.17 -10.49 -19.90
C LEU A 648 16.46 -9.78 -18.74
N ARG A 649 15.37 -9.07 -19.02
CA ARG A 649 14.52 -8.48 -17.98
C ARG A 649 13.77 -9.54 -17.18
N ALA A 650 13.23 -10.57 -17.85
CA ALA A 650 12.53 -11.68 -17.18
C ALA A 650 13.49 -12.53 -16.31
N GLU A 651 14.76 -12.65 -16.69
CA GLU A 651 15.79 -13.36 -15.90
C GLU A 651 16.20 -12.61 -14.62
N LEU A 652 15.98 -11.29 -14.57
CA LEU A 652 16.43 -10.39 -13.49
C LEU A 652 15.28 -9.82 -12.66
N SER A 653 14.02 -10.11 -13.03
CA SER A 653 12.80 -9.64 -12.37
C SER A 653 12.37 -10.51 -11.21
#